data_AF-A0A1K0HH54-F1
#
_entry.id   AF-A0A1K0HH54-F1
#
_cell.length_a   1.000
_cell.length_b   1.000
_cell.length_c   1.000
_cell.angle_alpha   90.00
_cell.angle_beta   90.00
_cell.angle_gamma   90.00
#
_symmetry.space_group_name_H-M   'P 1'
#
loop_
_entity.id
_entity.type
_entity.pdbx_description
1 polymer ?
#
loop_
_entity_poly.entity_id
_entity_poly.type
_entity_poly.pdbx_seq_one_letter_code
_entity_poly.pdbx_strand_id
1 'polypeptide(L)'
;MMGLSCSRQQAKRWALELSLVLAGALIWHFARIYPWHRLYLPQASISRYSEHLPASSVSQEGPCFQPIFSASKTQSHIVAGPVGSPQEAALDNNQCYHYSSRFEPYLAQAWGNDYIPKAQERLGVRDKASITGDVIWYANLLAEHDPQLFPHVEWSNLSYPSSCPIPSPTARSTRVTTKKHRVAFVLRCYQGFTWTQDAILHLRALIWELRTSPTLPFEVGVHLLLEVKDTSNYVSMFTESGRKQILRGSVPIEFWSLVKLWSEQGMILRYPLYGDFREGIKAAGSYRGCLLPFQRFSIEHPEYDSFVNWELDTRFTHTYDHLLESIWNYAHRTSAQNYTQWPVQGAALSRSDKDTEMCKGKSADVVVFSPVRNTVDSGWYWEYDVQGYPSFQAKPRAASVGTNLWLSKRTLQALENVTADQHRSLFCEAMVPTLVLQTDSLPLAAGEDECREQLKMVHYPHPIAFRYEASPAKLNQLLNPTSATLAKHREEVLKDTSYYYSSTIAGEIYGQWKRDRDACIGPMLLHPVKGDDRREKVGGLCAGSVSGEKCTEIVQDDIKRYLSRSIDPAAQTSLAEWDVKGERYISRRGWIMNSSNRSLVQTIAIMIAAYGVCRVLVGCFCGRRLERRHDEYIPLPAN
;
A
#
# COMPACT_ATOMS: atom_id res chain seq x y z
N MET A 1 12.97 -26.54 62.22
CA MET A 1 13.25 -25.25 61.54
C MET A 1 14.39 -25.30 60.49
N MET A 2 14.83 -26.46 59.98
CA MET A 2 15.91 -26.53 58.97
C MET A 2 15.46 -26.82 57.52
N GLY A 3 14.19 -27.20 57.26
CA GLY A 3 13.71 -27.55 55.92
C GLY A 3 13.34 -26.38 54.99
N LEU A 4 13.01 -25.21 55.53
CA LEU A 4 12.53 -24.06 54.74
C LEU A 4 13.66 -23.16 54.16
N SER A 5 14.88 -23.28 54.70
CA SER A 5 16.06 -22.52 54.25
C SER A 5 16.62 -23.05 52.92
N CYS A 6 16.67 -24.39 52.78
CA CYS A 6 17.19 -25.05 51.58
C CYS A 6 16.33 -24.75 50.32
N SER A 7 15.01 -24.69 50.50
CA SER A 7 14.03 -24.35 49.47
C SER A 7 14.22 -22.93 48.90
N ARG A 8 14.50 -21.92 49.74
CA ARG A 8 14.71 -20.53 49.27
C ARG A 8 16.04 -20.34 48.54
N GLN A 9 17.11 -21.00 48.99
CA GLN A 9 18.40 -20.95 48.31
C GLN A 9 18.37 -21.69 46.96
N GLN A 10 17.70 -22.84 46.91
CA GLN A 10 17.43 -23.52 45.65
C GLN A 10 16.61 -22.61 44.73
N ALA A 11 15.46 -22.08 45.17
CA ALA A 11 14.64 -21.19 44.36
C ALA A 11 15.41 -19.98 43.78
N LYS A 12 16.34 -19.39 44.55
CA LYS A 12 17.21 -18.31 44.06
C LYS A 12 18.20 -18.76 42.98
N ARG A 13 18.78 -19.96 43.10
CA ARG A 13 19.65 -20.55 42.07
C ARG A 13 18.88 -20.87 40.79
N TRP A 14 17.72 -21.50 40.92
CA TRP A 14 16.81 -21.76 39.80
C TRP A 14 16.39 -20.47 39.10
N ALA A 15 16.06 -19.42 39.86
CA ALA A 15 15.72 -18.11 39.29
C ALA A 15 16.89 -17.45 38.55
N LEU A 16 18.11 -17.56 39.08
CA LEU A 16 19.32 -17.03 38.43
C LEU A 16 19.63 -17.80 37.14
N GLU A 17 19.60 -19.14 37.18
CA GLU A 17 19.81 -19.99 36.00
C GLU A 17 18.77 -19.70 34.92
N LEU A 18 17.48 -19.63 35.28
CA LEU A 18 16.42 -19.25 34.36
C LEU A 18 16.66 -17.85 33.78
N SER A 19 17.08 -16.89 34.60
CA SER A 19 17.37 -15.53 34.14
C SER A 19 18.54 -15.49 33.16
N LEU A 20 19.61 -16.25 33.41
CA LEU A 20 20.76 -16.35 32.51
C LEU A 20 20.40 -17.04 31.19
N VAL A 21 19.59 -18.11 31.25
CA VAL A 21 19.08 -18.78 30.05
C VAL A 21 18.19 -17.84 29.24
N LEU A 22 17.28 -17.11 29.88
CA LEU A 22 16.43 -16.13 29.21
C LEU A 22 17.25 -14.98 28.61
N ALA A 23 18.25 -14.47 29.34
CA ALA A 23 19.16 -13.43 28.83
C ALA A 23 19.97 -13.94 27.63
N GLY A 24 20.52 -15.15 27.71
CA GLY A 24 21.24 -15.78 26.60
C GLY A 24 20.35 -16.00 25.38
N ALA A 25 19.12 -16.47 25.58
CA ALA A 25 18.13 -16.63 24.51
C ALA A 25 17.74 -15.30 23.86
N LEU A 26 17.55 -14.25 24.65
CA LEU A 26 17.28 -12.89 24.15
C LEU A 26 18.47 -12.35 23.35
N ILE A 27 19.70 -12.48 23.86
CA ILE A 27 20.92 -12.05 23.16
C ILE A 27 21.04 -12.78 21.82
N TRP A 28 20.84 -14.11 21.81
CA TRP A 28 20.87 -14.90 20.59
C TRP A 28 19.77 -14.47 19.59
N HIS A 29 18.55 -14.22 20.08
CA HIS A 29 17.44 -13.76 19.27
C HIS A 29 17.72 -12.39 18.63
N PHE A 30 18.19 -11.42 19.42
CA PHE A 30 18.58 -10.11 18.91
C PHE A 30 19.74 -10.20 17.94
N ALA A 31 20.77 -11.00 18.24
CA ALA A 31 21.89 -11.21 17.34
C ALA A 31 21.47 -11.85 16.02
N ARG A 32 20.43 -12.70 15.99
CA ARG A 32 19.95 -13.30 14.74
C ARG A 32 19.15 -12.33 13.86
N ILE A 33 18.45 -11.37 14.48
CA ILE A 33 17.50 -10.48 13.78
C ILE A 33 18.11 -9.11 13.51
N TYR A 34 19.16 -8.73 14.23
CA TYR A 34 19.81 -7.45 14.06
C TYR A 34 20.37 -7.31 12.63
N PRO A 35 20.11 -6.18 11.94
CA PRO A 35 20.58 -5.95 10.58
C PRO A 35 22.07 -5.60 10.57
N TRP A 36 22.94 -6.59 10.81
CA TRP A 36 24.38 -6.40 10.97
C TRP A 36 25.06 -5.68 9.81
N HIS A 37 24.54 -5.83 8.58
CA HIS A 37 25.07 -5.14 7.40
C HIS A 37 25.10 -3.62 7.55
N ARG A 38 24.22 -3.05 8.36
CA ARG A 38 24.20 -1.61 8.64
C ARG A 38 25.41 -1.11 9.45
N LEU A 39 26.14 -2.01 10.13
CA LEU A 39 27.32 -1.66 10.93
C LEU A 39 28.63 -1.72 10.14
N TYR A 40 28.72 -2.61 9.15
CA TYR A 40 29.97 -2.87 8.44
C TYR A 40 29.98 -2.45 6.97
N LEU A 41 28.81 -2.18 6.35
CA LEU A 41 28.75 -1.62 5.01
C LEU A 41 28.62 -0.09 5.09
N PRO A 42 29.37 0.67 4.29
CA PRO A 42 29.20 2.11 4.23
C PRO A 42 27.88 2.46 3.52
N GLN A 43 27.27 3.58 3.91
CA GLN A 43 26.08 4.08 3.22
C GLN A 43 26.47 4.63 1.85
N ALA A 44 25.67 4.28 0.84
CA ALA A 44 25.82 4.80 -0.50
C ALA A 44 25.30 6.25 -0.56
N SER A 45 26.01 7.15 -1.24
CA SER A 45 25.48 8.50 -1.53
C SER A 45 24.25 8.40 -2.41
N ILE A 46 23.15 9.07 -2.04
CA ILE A 46 21.91 9.07 -2.84
C ILE A 46 22.15 9.66 -4.25
N SER A 47 23.07 10.62 -4.38
CA SER A 47 23.45 11.21 -5.67
C SER A 47 24.01 10.20 -6.68
N ARG A 48 24.47 9.02 -6.24
CA ARG A 48 24.94 7.97 -7.16
C ARG A 48 23.85 7.41 -8.07
N TYR A 49 22.58 7.59 -7.70
CA TYR A 49 21.42 7.05 -8.42
C TYR A 49 20.91 8.00 -9.51
N SER A 50 21.52 9.17 -9.64
CA SER A 50 21.17 10.20 -10.64
C SER A 50 22.43 10.76 -11.27
N GLU A 51 22.40 11.00 -12.58
CA GLU A 51 23.43 11.79 -13.25
C GLU A 51 23.09 13.28 -13.13
N HIS A 52 24.10 14.14 -13.04
CA HIS A 52 23.90 15.59 -13.07
C HIS A 52 24.05 16.06 -14.51
N LEU A 53 22.91 16.29 -15.16
CA LEU A 53 22.83 16.82 -16.52
C LEU A 53 22.16 18.20 -16.48
N PRO A 54 22.45 19.10 -17.43
CA PRO A 54 21.72 20.36 -17.52
C PRO A 54 20.22 20.11 -17.61
N ALA A 55 19.44 20.79 -16.76
CA ALA A 55 17.99 20.62 -16.72
C ALA A 55 17.33 20.73 -18.11
N SER A 56 16.52 19.73 -18.46
CA SER A 56 15.71 19.74 -19.69
C SER A 56 14.63 20.83 -19.64
N SER A 57 14.32 21.42 -20.79
CA SER A 57 13.25 22.41 -20.93
C SER A 57 11.88 21.82 -20.60
N VAL A 58 11.06 22.56 -19.85
CA VAL A 58 9.69 22.15 -19.51
C VAL A 58 8.74 22.50 -20.65
N SER A 59 8.08 21.51 -21.24
CA SER A 59 7.09 21.73 -22.31
C SER A 59 5.89 22.51 -21.78
N GLN A 60 5.38 23.43 -22.61
CA GLN A 60 4.15 24.21 -22.38
C GLN A 60 3.05 23.84 -23.37
N GLU A 61 3.20 22.71 -24.09
CA GLU A 61 2.34 22.31 -25.21
C GLU A 61 0.99 21.73 -24.77
N GLY A 62 0.76 21.56 -23.47
CA GLY A 62 -0.51 21.09 -22.90
C GLY A 62 -0.94 19.75 -23.52
N PRO A 63 -2.14 19.66 -24.12
CA PRO A 63 -2.63 18.45 -24.78
C PRO A 63 -1.79 17.92 -25.94
N CYS A 64 -0.83 18.69 -26.47
CA CYS A 64 0.12 18.20 -27.49
C CYS A 64 1.41 17.62 -26.88
N PHE A 65 1.62 17.71 -25.57
CA PHE A 65 2.81 17.22 -24.89
C PHE A 65 3.00 15.71 -25.08
N GLN A 66 4.22 15.32 -25.43
CA GLN A 66 4.62 13.92 -25.62
C GLN A 66 5.70 13.52 -24.61
N PRO A 67 5.37 12.70 -23.60
CA PRO A 67 6.30 12.35 -22.52
C PRO A 67 7.62 11.73 -22.99
N ILE A 68 7.59 10.89 -24.03
CA ILE A 68 8.79 10.20 -24.55
C ILE A 68 9.89 11.17 -25.02
N PHE A 69 9.53 12.38 -25.45
CA PHE A 69 10.48 13.37 -25.95
C PHE A 69 11.04 14.28 -24.85
N SER A 70 10.61 14.11 -23.58
CA SER A 70 11.17 14.86 -22.45
C SER A 70 12.31 14.14 -21.71
N ALA A 71 12.72 12.97 -22.23
CA ALA A 71 13.89 12.25 -21.77
C ALA A 71 15.20 12.93 -22.20
N SER A 72 16.17 12.97 -21.29
CA SER A 72 17.56 13.29 -21.62
C SER A 72 18.30 12.01 -22.02
N LYS A 73 19.21 12.12 -23.00
CA LYS A 73 20.15 11.03 -23.32
C LYS A 73 21.32 11.05 -22.34
N THR A 74 21.63 9.89 -21.77
CA THR A 74 22.84 9.71 -20.94
C THR A 74 23.97 9.06 -21.74
N GLN A 75 25.20 9.46 -21.45
CA GLN A 75 26.42 8.85 -22.00
C GLN A 75 26.99 7.76 -21.10
N SER A 76 26.55 7.70 -19.84
CA SER A 76 26.97 6.73 -18.86
C SER A 76 25.89 5.66 -18.74
N HIS A 77 26.24 4.37 -18.80
CA HIS A 77 25.31 3.30 -18.47
C HIS A 77 24.99 3.38 -16.97
N ILE A 78 24.07 4.27 -16.59
CA ILE A 78 23.65 4.42 -15.20
C ILE A 78 23.10 3.06 -14.78
N VAL A 79 23.83 2.38 -13.89
CA VAL A 79 23.31 1.23 -13.17
C VAL A 79 22.19 1.78 -12.30
N ALA A 80 20.95 1.67 -12.78
CA ALA A 80 19.74 2.19 -12.15
C ALA A 80 19.38 1.48 -10.81
N GLY A 81 20.38 0.92 -10.14
CA GLY A 81 20.28 0.09 -8.95
C GLY A 81 21.21 -1.12 -9.06
N PRO A 82 21.91 -1.53 -7.99
CA PRO A 82 22.75 -2.74 -8.01
C PRO A 82 21.93 -4.04 -8.11
N VAL A 83 20.59 -3.93 -8.07
CA VAL A 83 19.62 -5.03 -8.06
C VAL A 83 18.61 -4.82 -9.20
N GLY A 84 18.14 -5.92 -9.78
CA GLY A 84 17.37 -5.95 -11.01
C GLY A 84 18.26 -6.13 -12.23
N SER A 85 17.62 -6.26 -13.39
CA SER A 85 18.32 -6.40 -14.67
C SER A 85 17.58 -5.58 -15.72
N PRO A 86 17.93 -4.28 -15.89
CA PRO A 86 17.30 -3.46 -16.91
C PRO A 86 17.48 -4.04 -18.32
N GLN A 87 18.61 -4.71 -18.60
CA GLN A 87 18.86 -5.39 -19.86
C GLN A 87 17.88 -6.55 -20.09
N GLU A 88 17.67 -7.40 -19.08
CA GLU A 88 16.64 -8.45 -19.14
C GLU A 88 15.23 -7.88 -19.09
N ALA A 89 15.00 -6.69 -18.53
CA ALA A 89 13.72 -6.01 -18.64
C ALA A 89 13.54 -5.37 -20.04
N ALA A 90 14.62 -5.18 -20.81
CA ALA A 90 14.62 -4.33 -22.01
C ALA A 90 14.18 -2.88 -21.70
N LEU A 91 14.58 -2.37 -20.53
CA LEU A 91 14.48 -0.96 -20.19
C LEU A 91 15.65 -0.19 -20.81
N ASP A 92 15.38 0.95 -21.44
CA ASP A 92 16.41 1.80 -22.04
C ASP A 92 17.18 2.55 -20.94
N ASN A 93 18.38 2.05 -20.63
CA ASN A 93 19.28 2.68 -19.66
C ASN A 93 20.02 3.89 -20.23
N ASN A 94 19.87 4.20 -21.52
CA ASN A 94 20.49 5.37 -22.13
C ASN A 94 19.59 6.60 -22.07
N GLN A 95 18.42 6.48 -21.43
CA GLN A 95 17.48 7.57 -21.19
C GLN A 95 17.26 7.77 -19.70
N CYS A 96 17.15 9.03 -19.31
CA CYS A 96 16.81 9.44 -17.96
C CYS A 96 15.86 10.64 -18.00
N TYR A 97 15.16 10.87 -16.89
CA TYR A 97 14.23 11.99 -16.77
C TYR A 97 14.66 12.93 -15.66
N HIS A 98 14.56 14.23 -15.93
CA HIS A 98 14.48 15.23 -14.87
C HIS A 98 13.06 15.22 -14.30
N TYR A 99 12.91 15.49 -13.01
CA TYR A 99 11.58 15.56 -12.40
C TYR A 99 10.71 16.62 -13.10
N SER A 100 11.28 17.80 -13.35
CA SER A 100 10.58 18.92 -13.98
C SER A 100 10.14 18.61 -15.41
N SER A 101 11.03 18.08 -16.25
CA SER A 101 10.71 17.79 -17.67
C SER A 101 9.63 16.73 -17.82
N ARG A 102 9.49 15.83 -16.85
CA ARG A 102 8.46 14.80 -16.85
C ARG A 102 7.13 15.29 -16.28
N PHE A 103 7.12 15.97 -15.14
CA PHE A 103 5.88 16.25 -14.39
C PHE A 103 5.36 17.68 -14.52
N GLU A 104 6.21 18.69 -14.67
CA GLU A 104 5.76 20.08 -14.78
C GLU A 104 4.95 20.42 -16.05
N PRO A 105 5.08 19.71 -17.19
CA PRO A 105 4.20 19.95 -18.35
C PRO A 105 2.69 19.79 -18.04
N TYR A 106 2.31 19.03 -17.00
CA TYR A 106 0.92 18.87 -16.56
C TYR A 106 0.40 20.04 -15.70
N LEU A 107 1.23 21.07 -15.49
CA LEU A 107 0.86 22.36 -14.92
C LEU A 107 0.69 23.45 -15.97
N ALA A 108 1.00 23.16 -17.24
CA ALA A 108 0.92 24.14 -18.31
C ALA A 108 -0.50 24.70 -18.43
N GLN A 109 -0.62 26.03 -18.55
CA GLN A 109 -1.92 26.71 -18.68
C GLN A 109 -2.74 26.19 -19.87
N ALA A 110 -2.07 25.67 -20.91
CA ALA A 110 -2.69 25.07 -22.08
C ALA A 110 -3.59 23.85 -21.75
N TRP A 111 -3.46 23.22 -20.58
CA TRP A 111 -4.40 22.20 -20.11
C TRP A 111 -5.74 22.78 -19.65
N GLY A 112 -5.80 24.06 -19.27
CA GLY A 112 -7.01 24.71 -18.74
C GLY A 112 -7.51 24.10 -17.43
N ASN A 113 -6.60 23.61 -16.59
CA ASN A 113 -6.92 22.82 -15.39
C ASN A 113 -6.62 23.59 -14.09
N ASP A 114 -7.33 24.70 -13.90
CA ASP A 114 -6.97 25.75 -12.93
C ASP A 114 -7.88 25.78 -11.70
N TYR A 115 -8.78 24.82 -11.52
CA TYR A 115 -9.76 24.83 -10.44
C TYR A 115 -9.14 24.90 -9.02
N ILE A 116 -8.02 24.22 -8.76
CA ILE A 116 -7.32 24.30 -7.45
C ILE A 116 -6.68 25.68 -7.27
N PRO A 117 -5.81 26.18 -8.17
CA PRO A 117 -5.24 27.53 -8.05
C PRO A 117 -6.29 28.63 -7.89
N LYS A 118 -7.39 28.56 -8.64
CA LYS A 118 -8.49 29.53 -8.54
C LYS A 118 -9.25 29.45 -7.21
N ALA A 119 -9.46 28.23 -6.68
CA ALA A 119 -10.05 28.06 -5.36
C ALA A 119 -9.15 28.65 -4.26
N GLN A 120 -7.84 28.40 -4.32
CA GLN A 120 -6.86 28.99 -3.39
C GLN A 120 -6.80 30.52 -3.50
N GLU A 121 -6.86 31.08 -4.72
CA GLU A 121 -6.93 32.52 -4.95
C GLU A 121 -8.20 33.13 -4.36
N ARG A 122 -9.36 32.52 -4.57
CA ARG A 122 -10.64 32.95 -4.00
C ARG A 122 -10.60 33.01 -2.47
N LEU A 123 -9.92 32.06 -1.84
CA LEU A 123 -9.73 31.98 -0.39
C LEU A 123 -8.65 32.93 0.13
N GLY A 124 -7.83 33.53 -0.74
CA GLY A 124 -6.69 34.35 -0.35
C GLY A 124 -5.60 33.56 0.39
N VAL A 125 -5.42 32.27 0.07
CA VAL A 125 -4.39 31.40 0.67
C VAL A 125 -3.00 31.87 0.25
N ARG A 126 -2.10 32.09 1.22
CA ARG A 126 -0.73 32.58 0.97
C ARG A 126 0.18 31.51 0.36
N ASP A 127 0.16 30.31 0.92
CA ASP A 127 0.94 29.17 0.43
C ASP A 127 0.13 28.37 -0.59
N LYS A 128 0.28 28.72 -1.86
CA LYS A 128 -0.38 28.00 -2.96
C LYS A 128 0.23 26.62 -3.25
N ALA A 129 1.42 26.33 -2.72
CA ALA A 129 2.07 25.03 -2.89
C ALA A 129 1.47 23.96 -1.96
N SER A 130 0.86 24.37 -0.85
CA SER A 130 0.15 23.46 0.06
C SER A 130 -1.23 23.09 -0.50
N ILE A 131 -1.39 21.81 -0.83
CA ILE A 131 -2.67 21.20 -1.21
C ILE A 131 -3.10 20.29 -0.05
N THR A 132 -4.16 20.67 0.65
CA THR A 132 -4.73 19.89 1.76
C THR A 132 -6.04 19.24 1.35
N GLY A 133 -6.52 18.28 2.15
CA GLY A 133 -7.83 17.64 1.91
C GLY A 133 -8.99 18.64 1.87
N ASP A 134 -8.95 19.70 2.70
CA ASP A 134 -9.99 20.73 2.72
C ASP A 134 -9.90 21.66 1.50
N VAL A 135 -8.69 21.96 1.02
CA VAL A 135 -8.51 22.70 -0.25
C VAL A 135 -9.06 21.89 -1.41
N ILE A 136 -8.77 20.58 -1.47
CA ILE A 136 -9.34 19.68 -2.48
C ILE A 136 -10.86 19.64 -2.38
N TRP A 137 -11.41 19.49 -1.18
CA TRP A 137 -12.86 19.47 -0.98
C TRP A 137 -13.53 20.74 -1.50
N TYR A 138 -12.98 21.91 -1.16
CA TYR A 138 -13.55 23.19 -1.58
C TYR A 138 -13.37 23.44 -3.09
N ALA A 139 -12.19 23.14 -3.65
CA ALA A 139 -11.95 23.24 -5.09
C ALA A 139 -12.90 22.31 -5.87
N ASN A 140 -13.16 21.11 -5.36
CA ASN A 140 -14.11 20.18 -5.93
C ASN A 140 -15.55 20.72 -5.87
N LEU A 141 -15.97 21.29 -4.74
CA LEU A 141 -17.30 21.92 -4.61
C LEU A 141 -17.50 23.00 -5.68
N LEU A 142 -16.52 23.90 -5.82
CA LEU A 142 -16.59 24.98 -6.79
C LEU A 142 -16.60 24.48 -8.24
N ALA A 143 -15.74 23.51 -8.56
CA ALA A 143 -15.66 22.93 -9.89
C ALA A 143 -16.89 22.09 -10.27
N GLU A 144 -17.54 21.45 -9.29
CA GLU A 144 -18.78 20.70 -9.49
C GLU A 144 -19.96 21.61 -9.86
N HIS A 145 -20.04 22.79 -9.25
CA HIS A 145 -21.19 23.68 -9.40
C HIS A 145 -20.98 24.83 -10.39
N ASP A 146 -19.74 25.30 -10.58
CA ASP A 146 -19.38 26.37 -11.52
C ASP A 146 -18.16 25.99 -12.40
N PRO A 147 -18.27 24.95 -13.25
CA PRO A 147 -17.13 24.44 -14.04
C PRO A 147 -16.55 25.45 -15.03
N GLN A 148 -17.30 26.48 -15.45
CA GLN A 148 -16.77 27.54 -16.31
C GLN A 148 -15.81 28.48 -15.56
N LEU A 149 -16.10 28.76 -14.28
CA LEU A 149 -15.24 29.60 -13.44
C LEU A 149 -14.06 28.80 -12.89
N PHE A 150 -14.30 27.53 -12.55
CA PHE A 150 -13.31 26.60 -11.99
C PHE A 150 -13.10 25.42 -12.95
N PRO A 151 -12.46 25.66 -14.11
CA PRO A 151 -12.29 24.64 -15.13
C PRO A 151 -11.35 23.55 -14.63
N HIS A 152 -11.73 22.32 -14.92
CA HIS A 152 -10.93 21.13 -14.66
C HIS A 152 -10.93 20.24 -15.90
N VAL A 153 -9.87 19.44 -16.02
CA VAL A 153 -9.75 18.44 -17.08
C VAL A 153 -10.40 17.15 -16.63
N GLU A 154 -11.18 16.52 -17.51
CA GLU A 154 -11.66 15.16 -17.26
C GLU A 154 -10.70 14.14 -17.89
N TRP A 155 -9.78 13.61 -17.07
CA TRP A 155 -8.70 12.74 -17.54
C TRP A 155 -9.16 11.41 -18.16
N SER A 156 -10.40 11.00 -17.92
CA SER A 156 -11.01 9.79 -18.52
C SER A 156 -11.45 10.00 -19.97
N ASN A 157 -11.64 11.24 -20.42
CA ASN A 157 -12.18 11.57 -21.74
C ASN A 157 -11.15 12.21 -22.67
N LEU A 158 -9.98 12.58 -22.14
CA LEU A 158 -8.90 13.14 -22.95
C LEU A 158 -8.37 12.17 -24.02
N SER A 159 -7.99 12.71 -25.18
CA SER A 159 -7.32 12.01 -26.26
C SER A 159 -6.29 12.93 -26.91
N TYR A 160 -5.28 12.35 -27.58
CA TYR A 160 -4.27 13.14 -28.30
C TYR A 160 -4.95 13.92 -29.46
N PRO A 161 -4.94 15.26 -29.45
CA PRO A 161 -5.65 16.03 -30.47
C PRO A 161 -5.09 15.79 -31.87
N SER A 162 -5.98 15.71 -32.87
CA SER A 162 -5.58 15.50 -34.27
C SER A 162 -4.80 16.66 -34.89
N SER A 163 -4.86 17.84 -34.27
CA SER A 163 -4.10 19.04 -34.67
C SER A 163 -2.65 19.01 -34.18
N CYS A 164 -2.33 18.16 -33.20
CA CYS A 164 -0.97 18.04 -32.70
C CYS A 164 -0.09 17.31 -33.73
N PRO A 165 1.23 17.60 -33.78
CA PRO A 165 2.14 16.93 -34.71
C PRO A 165 2.06 15.41 -34.56
N ILE A 166 1.78 14.71 -35.66
CA ILE A 166 1.67 13.25 -35.64
C ILE A 166 3.07 12.67 -35.33
N PRO A 167 3.22 11.79 -34.34
CA PRO A 167 4.47 11.09 -34.11
C PRO A 167 4.77 10.22 -35.34
N SER A 168 5.87 10.50 -36.05
CA SER A 168 6.34 9.67 -37.17
C SER A 168 6.57 8.24 -36.68
N PRO A 169 5.76 7.25 -37.10
CA PRO A 169 6.04 5.86 -36.76
C PRO A 169 7.04 5.35 -37.79
N THR A 170 8.27 5.04 -37.36
CA THR A 170 9.02 4.01 -38.06
C THR A 170 8.21 2.71 -37.99
N ALA A 171 7.86 2.20 -39.17
CA ALA A 171 7.08 1.00 -39.46
C ALA A 171 5.54 1.13 -39.42
N ARG A 172 4.97 1.24 -40.63
CA ARG A 172 3.60 0.84 -41.00
C ARG A 172 3.21 -0.47 -40.31
N SER A 173 2.15 -0.44 -39.50
CA SER A 173 1.32 -1.61 -39.27
C SER A 173 0.03 -1.44 -40.05
N THR A 174 -0.17 -2.30 -41.04
CA THR A 174 -1.44 -2.49 -41.74
C THR A 174 -2.56 -2.67 -40.72
N ARG A 175 -3.61 -1.83 -40.81
CA ARG A 175 -4.87 -2.01 -40.06
C ARG A 175 -5.51 -3.35 -40.45
N VAL A 176 -5.09 -4.42 -39.79
CA VAL A 176 -5.92 -5.60 -39.61
C VAL A 176 -6.81 -5.28 -38.43
N THR A 177 -8.13 -5.30 -38.65
CA THR A 177 -9.16 -5.09 -37.64
C THR A 177 -9.26 -6.30 -36.70
N THR A 178 -8.18 -6.65 -36.02
CA THR A 178 -8.24 -7.53 -34.85
C THR A 178 -8.63 -6.70 -33.64
N LYS A 179 -9.52 -7.23 -32.80
CA LYS A 179 -9.89 -6.62 -31.51
C LYS A 179 -8.61 -6.45 -30.69
N LYS A 180 -8.17 -5.21 -30.43
CA LYS A 180 -6.97 -4.91 -29.65
C LYS A 180 -7.19 -5.40 -28.21
N HIS A 181 -6.19 -6.09 -27.65
CA HIS A 181 -6.24 -6.53 -26.24
C HIS A 181 -6.44 -5.33 -25.32
N ARG A 182 -7.20 -5.50 -24.23
CA ARG A 182 -7.48 -4.40 -23.29
C ARG A 182 -6.93 -4.71 -21.90
N VAL A 183 -6.19 -3.77 -21.33
CA VAL A 183 -5.60 -3.86 -20.00
C VAL A 183 -6.24 -2.83 -19.08
N ALA A 184 -6.68 -3.24 -17.90
CA ALA A 184 -7.11 -2.31 -16.85
C ALA A 184 -5.93 -2.00 -15.92
N PHE A 185 -5.51 -0.74 -15.82
CA PHE A 185 -4.55 -0.28 -14.83
C PHE A 185 -5.29 0.28 -13.62
N VAL A 186 -5.32 -0.45 -12.51
CA VAL A 186 -6.14 -0.16 -11.34
C VAL A 186 -5.27 0.30 -10.19
N LEU A 187 -5.41 1.58 -9.84
CA LEU A 187 -4.76 2.22 -8.71
C LEU A 187 -5.57 2.05 -7.43
N ARG A 188 -4.96 1.51 -6.39
CA ARG A 188 -5.59 1.39 -5.08
C ARG A 188 -5.59 2.73 -4.34
N CYS A 189 -6.77 3.21 -3.98
CA CYS A 189 -6.96 4.44 -3.22
C CYS A 189 -7.85 4.17 -1.99
N TYR A 190 -7.85 5.08 -1.02
CA TYR A 190 -8.67 4.97 0.18
C TYR A 190 -9.13 6.34 0.68
N GLN A 191 -10.27 6.39 1.36
CA GLN A 191 -10.74 7.60 2.04
C GLN A 191 -9.72 8.09 3.06
N GLY A 192 -9.43 9.40 3.01
CA GLY A 192 -8.40 10.03 3.83
C GLY A 192 -6.98 9.93 3.26
N PHE A 193 -6.81 9.56 1.99
CA PHE A 193 -5.53 9.68 1.31
C PHE A 193 -5.10 11.15 1.23
N THR A 194 -3.85 11.44 1.61
CA THR A 194 -3.28 12.80 1.56
C THR A 194 -2.87 13.16 0.14
N TRP A 195 -3.74 13.88 -0.56
CA TRP A 195 -3.42 14.43 -1.88
C TRP A 195 -2.43 15.58 -1.77
N THR A 196 -1.36 15.51 -2.56
CA THR A 196 -0.39 16.59 -2.74
C THR A 196 -0.33 16.95 -4.22
N GLN A 197 0.25 18.10 -4.55
CA GLN A 197 0.50 18.46 -5.95
C GLN A 197 1.33 17.38 -6.67
N ASP A 198 2.27 16.77 -5.95
CA ASP A 198 3.08 15.65 -6.44
C ASP A 198 2.23 14.42 -6.82
N ALA A 199 1.33 14.00 -5.93
CA ALA A 199 0.46 12.86 -6.17
C ALA A 199 -0.49 13.11 -7.35
N ILE A 200 -0.99 14.35 -7.47
CA ILE A 200 -1.82 14.78 -8.60
C ILE A 200 -1.02 14.72 -9.89
N LEU A 201 0.16 15.33 -9.96
CA LEU A 201 1.01 15.34 -11.16
C LEU A 201 1.41 13.95 -11.60
N HIS A 202 1.77 13.08 -10.65
CA HIS A 202 2.10 11.70 -10.95
C HIS A 202 0.90 10.94 -11.54
N LEU A 203 -0.32 11.16 -11.04
CA LEU A 203 -1.52 10.53 -11.59
C LEU A 203 -1.86 11.07 -12.98
N ARG A 204 -1.75 12.38 -13.20
CA ARG A 204 -1.89 13.00 -14.53
C ARG A 204 -0.90 12.38 -15.52
N ALA A 205 0.37 12.28 -15.12
CA ALA A 205 1.43 11.69 -15.93
C ALA A 205 1.14 10.23 -16.28
N LEU A 206 0.81 9.40 -15.29
CA LEU A 206 0.47 8.00 -15.49
C LEU A 206 -0.69 7.84 -16.48
N ILE A 207 -1.77 8.60 -16.31
CA ILE A 207 -2.94 8.51 -17.20
C ILE A 207 -2.56 8.94 -18.62
N TRP A 208 -1.86 10.06 -18.78
CA TRP A 208 -1.49 10.59 -20.09
C TRP A 208 -0.52 9.66 -20.83
N GLU A 209 0.55 9.21 -20.16
CA GLU A 209 1.54 8.28 -20.68
C GLU A 209 0.86 7.01 -21.20
N LEU A 210 -0.04 6.40 -20.41
CA LEU A 210 -0.71 5.15 -20.80
C LEU A 210 -1.75 5.30 -21.90
N ARG A 211 -2.46 6.44 -21.97
CA ARG A 211 -3.54 6.65 -22.94
C ARG A 211 -3.07 7.18 -24.28
N THR A 212 -1.93 7.88 -24.31
CA THR A 212 -1.39 8.48 -25.54
C THR A 212 -0.21 7.72 -26.13
N SER A 213 0.24 6.66 -25.46
CA SER A 213 1.36 5.87 -25.96
C SER A 213 1.06 5.20 -27.31
N PRO A 214 1.89 5.44 -28.33
CA PRO A 214 1.78 4.76 -29.62
C PRO A 214 2.44 3.37 -29.61
N THR A 215 3.25 3.03 -28.61
CA THR A 215 4.07 1.81 -28.60
C THR A 215 3.34 0.60 -28.02
N LEU A 216 2.35 0.81 -27.16
CA LEU A 216 1.65 -0.27 -26.47
C LEU A 216 0.85 -1.17 -27.45
N PRO A 217 1.06 -2.52 -27.41
CA PRO A 217 0.34 -3.45 -28.27
C PRO A 217 -1.12 -3.68 -27.84
N PHE A 218 -1.52 -3.12 -26.69
CA PHE A 218 -2.88 -3.18 -26.12
C PHE A 218 -3.43 -1.77 -25.83
N GLU A 219 -4.72 -1.67 -25.54
CA GLU A 219 -5.33 -0.44 -25.01
C GLU A 219 -5.32 -0.48 -23.48
N VAL A 220 -5.11 0.66 -22.84
CA VAL A 220 -5.09 0.75 -21.37
C VAL A 220 -6.24 1.62 -20.87
N GLY A 221 -7.08 1.05 -20.00
CA GLY A 221 -8.06 1.80 -19.22
C GLY A 221 -7.53 2.00 -17.80
N VAL A 222 -7.42 3.25 -17.34
CA VAL A 222 -6.98 3.56 -15.97
C VAL A 222 -8.19 3.67 -15.05
N HIS A 223 -8.09 3.13 -13.83
CA HIS A 223 -9.15 3.17 -12.82
C HIS A 223 -8.57 3.44 -11.44
N LEU A 224 -9.35 4.10 -10.57
CA LEU A 224 -9.04 4.27 -9.15
C LEU A 224 -10.02 3.45 -8.33
N LEU A 225 -9.53 2.47 -7.59
CA LEU A 225 -10.35 1.62 -6.72
C LEU A 225 -10.31 2.18 -5.29
N LEU A 226 -11.32 2.97 -4.94
CA LEU A 226 -11.39 3.76 -3.71
C LEU A 226 -12.13 3.03 -2.58
N GLU A 227 -11.40 2.72 -1.50
CA GLU A 227 -11.97 2.17 -0.27
C GLU A 227 -12.75 3.23 0.51
N VAL A 228 -14.05 3.00 0.69
CA VAL A 228 -14.91 3.75 1.61
C VAL A 228 -14.78 3.13 3.00
N LYS A 229 -14.11 3.84 3.90
CA LYS A 229 -13.83 3.41 5.28
C LYS A 229 -14.97 3.71 6.24
N ASP A 230 -15.76 4.74 5.98
CA ASP A 230 -16.85 5.12 6.88
C ASP A 230 -18.06 4.19 6.73
N THR A 231 -18.28 3.37 7.75
CA THR A 231 -19.41 2.43 7.86
C THR A 231 -20.79 3.09 7.88
N SER A 232 -20.89 4.40 8.10
CA SER A 232 -22.15 5.13 7.97
C SER A 232 -22.46 5.54 6.53
N ASN A 233 -21.44 5.54 5.66
CA ASN A 233 -21.53 6.01 4.27
C ASN A 233 -21.50 4.90 3.23
N TYR A 234 -21.37 3.64 3.64
CA TYR A 234 -21.34 2.55 2.66
C TYR A 234 -22.65 2.46 1.86
N VAL A 235 -23.81 2.81 2.42
CA VAL A 235 -25.08 2.82 1.67
C VAL A 235 -25.11 4.00 0.69
N SER A 236 -24.59 5.16 1.10
CA SER A 236 -24.57 6.38 0.30
C SER A 236 -23.79 6.21 -1.01
N MET A 237 -22.80 5.32 -1.07
CA MET A 237 -22.00 5.08 -2.28
C MET A 237 -22.81 4.58 -3.48
N PHE A 238 -23.98 3.99 -3.24
CA PHE A 238 -24.87 3.46 -4.29
C PHE A 238 -25.82 4.50 -4.89
N THR A 239 -25.84 5.71 -4.33
CA THR A 239 -26.61 6.85 -4.86
C THR A 239 -25.68 7.84 -5.53
N GLU A 240 -26.13 8.52 -6.57
CA GLU A 240 -25.29 9.50 -7.27
C GLU A 240 -24.89 10.68 -6.36
N SER A 241 -25.82 11.17 -5.54
CA SER A 241 -25.55 12.25 -4.58
C SER A 241 -24.55 11.83 -3.50
N GLY A 242 -24.73 10.64 -2.91
CA GLY A 242 -23.81 10.11 -1.91
C GLY A 242 -22.44 9.74 -2.49
N ARG A 243 -22.38 9.26 -3.74
CA ARG A 243 -21.14 9.06 -4.48
C ARG A 243 -20.37 10.37 -4.64
N LYS A 244 -21.01 11.44 -5.12
CA LYS A 244 -20.38 12.76 -5.27
C LYS A 244 -19.88 13.31 -3.93
N GLN A 245 -20.67 13.15 -2.87
CA GLN A 245 -20.30 13.54 -1.51
C GLN A 245 -19.04 12.81 -1.02
N ILE A 246 -18.94 11.50 -1.24
CA ILE A 246 -17.74 10.72 -0.93
C ILE A 246 -16.54 11.21 -1.73
N LEU A 247 -16.71 11.40 -3.04
CA LEU A 247 -15.62 11.81 -3.94
C LEU A 247 -15.11 13.22 -3.63
N ARG A 248 -15.99 14.15 -3.25
CA ARG A 248 -15.66 15.55 -2.92
C ARG A 248 -14.53 15.67 -1.91
N GLY A 249 -14.56 14.89 -0.84
CA GLY A 249 -13.50 14.88 0.17
C GLY A 249 -12.36 13.89 -0.08
N SER A 250 -12.48 13.02 -1.08
CA SER A 250 -11.59 11.85 -1.20
C SER A 250 -10.70 11.87 -2.43
N VAL A 251 -11.10 12.51 -3.53
CA VAL A 251 -10.38 12.47 -4.81
C VAL A 251 -10.53 13.83 -5.52
N PRO A 252 -9.48 14.39 -6.15
CA PRO A 252 -9.59 15.55 -7.02
C PRO A 252 -10.63 15.35 -8.14
N ILE A 253 -11.46 16.36 -8.42
CA ILE A 253 -12.60 16.28 -9.36
C ILE A 253 -12.20 15.78 -10.77
N GLU A 254 -10.99 16.14 -11.20
CA GLU A 254 -10.42 15.74 -12.48
C GLU A 254 -10.29 14.21 -12.69
N PHE A 255 -10.36 13.41 -11.61
CA PHE A 255 -10.26 11.95 -11.66
C PHE A 255 -11.57 11.22 -11.30
N TRP A 256 -12.67 11.92 -10.99
CA TRP A 256 -13.89 11.29 -10.44
C TRP A 256 -14.50 10.21 -11.34
N SER A 257 -14.46 10.39 -12.67
CA SER A 257 -15.00 9.42 -13.61
C SER A 257 -14.16 8.15 -13.74
N LEU A 258 -12.92 8.15 -13.24
CA LEU A 258 -12.06 6.96 -13.15
C LEU A 258 -12.31 6.13 -11.88
N VAL A 259 -13.09 6.65 -10.91
CA VAL A 259 -13.20 6.03 -9.58
C VAL A 259 -14.27 4.93 -9.54
N LYS A 260 -13.91 3.76 -9.00
CA LYS A 260 -14.83 2.73 -8.52
C LYS A 260 -14.80 2.69 -7.01
N LEU A 261 -15.96 2.80 -6.38
CA LEU A 261 -16.10 2.75 -4.92
C LEU A 261 -16.24 1.29 -4.47
N TRP A 262 -15.62 0.94 -3.36
CA TRP A 262 -15.84 -0.32 -2.68
C TRP A 262 -15.76 -0.11 -1.16
N SER A 263 -16.24 -1.08 -0.37
CA SER A 263 -16.09 -1.06 1.08
C SER A 263 -15.78 -2.45 1.62
N GLU A 264 -15.17 -2.50 2.80
CA GLU A 264 -14.94 -3.75 3.53
C GLU A 264 -16.25 -4.52 3.75
N GLN A 265 -17.35 -3.82 4.11
CA GLN A 265 -18.66 -4.46 4.30
C GLN A 265 -19.16 -5.14 3.03
N GLY A 266 -18.99 -4.48 1.87
CA GLY A 266 -19.33 -5.08 0.58
C GLY A 266 -18.50 -6.34 0.29
N MET A 267 -17.22 -6.33 0.65
CA MET A 267 -16.35 -7.49 0.45
C MET A 267 -16.69 -8.64 1.41
N ILE A 268 -17.00 -8.37 2.69
CA ILE A 268 -17.42 -9.41 3.65
C ILE A 268 -18.72 -10.10 3.18
N LEU A 269 -19.64 -9.35 2.57
CA LEU A 269 -20.88 -9.92 2.03
C LEU A 269 -20.61 -10.84 0.82
N ARG A 270 -19.62 -10.51 -0.02
CA ARG A 270 -19.29 -11.30 -1.22
C ARG A 270 -18.38 -12.49 -0.92
N TYR A 271 -17.40 -12.31 -0.03
CA TYR A 271 -16.34 -13.27 0.25
C TYR A 271 -16.47 -13.77 1.69
N PRO A 272 -16.90 -15.03 1.89
CA PRO A 272 -16.99 -15.61 3.22
C PRO A 272 -15.59 -15.93 3.76
N LEU A 273 -15.05 -14.99 4.52
CA LEU A 273 -13.74 -15.14 5.16
C LEU A 273 -13.95 -15.66 6.58
N TYR A 274 -13.62 -16.93 6.80
CA TYR A 274 -13.69 -17.58 8.11
C TYR A 274 -12.32 -17.59 8.78
N GLY A 275 -12.29 -17.75 10.12
CA GLY A 275 -11.08 -17.99 10.89
C GLY A 275 -10.74 -16.94 11.93
N ASP A 276 -9.82 -17.30 12.83
CA ASP A 276 -9.30 -16.39 13.85
C ASP A 276 -8.25 -15.47 13.22
N PHE A 277 -8.67 -14.26 12.88
CA PHE A 277 -7.76 -13.19 12.52
C PHE A 277 -7.03 -12.70 13.77
N ARG A 278 -5.79 -12.24 13.61
CA ARG A 278 -5.15 -11.53 14.73
C ARG A 278 -5.97 -10.31 15.10
N GLU A 279 -5.97 -10.01 16.39
CA GLU A 279 -6.66 -8.87 16.95
C GLU A 279 -6.30 -7.57 16.20
N GLY A 280 -7.32 -6.79 15.84
CA GLY A 280 -7.18 -5.53 15.10
C GLY A 280 -7.04 -5.67 13.58
N ILE A 281 -6.96 -6.89 13.02
CA ILE A 281 -6.94 -7.10 11.58
C ILE A 281 -8.34 -7.24 11.01
N LYS A 282 -8.66 -6.34 10.09
CA LYS A 282 -9.86 -6.37 9.25
C LYS A 282 -9.72 -7.42 8.15
N ALA A 283 -10.56 -8.45 8.18
CA ALA A 283 -10.47 -9.61 7.30
C ALA A 283 -10.52 -9.28 5.79
N ALA A 284 -11.36 -8.31 5.42
CA ALA A 284 -11.53 -7.86 4.03
C ALA A 284 -11.04 -6.42 3.80
N GLY A 285 -10.32 -5.84 4.78
CA GLY A 285 -9.75 -4.50 4.65
C GLY A 285 -8.56 -4.46 3.69
N SER A 286 -8.18 -3.24 3.28
CA SER A 286 -7.10 -2.98 2.31
C SER A 286 -5.72 -3.53 2.69
N TYR A 287 -5.49 -3.89 3.95
CA TYR A 287 -4.25 -4.51 4.40
C TYR A 287 -4.17 -6.01 4.10
N ARG A 288 -5.19 -6.78 4.53
CA ARG A 288 -5.18 -8.24 4.41
C ARG A 288 -5.91 -8.74 3.17
N GLY A 289 -7.10 -8.20 2.90
CA GLY A 289 -7.98 -8.60 1.80
C GLY A 289 -7.74 -7.79 0.53
N CYS A 290 -6.51 -7.34 0.29
CA CYS A 290 -6.23 -6.27 -0.65
C CYS A 290 -6.56 -6.59 -2.12
N LEU A 291 -6.68 -7.88 -2.48
CA LEU A 291 -7.07 -8.36 -3.81
C LEU A 291 -8.57 -8.67 -3.95
N LEU A 292 -9.36 -8.65 -2.87
CA LEU A 292 -10.81 -8.91 -2.92
C LEU A 292 -11.57 -7.87 -3.77
N PRO A 293 -11.37 -6.55 -3.56
CA PRO A 293 -12.04 -5.57 -4.42
C PRO A 293 -11.51 -5.59 -5.85
N PHE A 294 -10.24 -5.99 -6.05
CA PHE A 294 -9.64 -6.14 -7.38
C PHE A 294 -10.24 -7.32 -8.17
N GLN A 295 -10.48 -8.45 -7.51
CA GLN A 295 -11.24 -9.57 -8.07
C GLN A 295 -12.64 -9.13 -8.46
N ARG A 296 -13.35 -8.44 -7.55
CA ARG A 296 -14.71 -7.95 -7.82
C ARG A 296 -14.75 -7.02 -9.03
N PHE A 297 -13.80 -6.08 -9.10
CA PHE A 297 -13.64 -5.18 -10.24
C PHE A 297 -13.49 -5.96 -11.56
N SER A 298 -12.71 -7.04 -11.58
CA SER A 298 -12.50 -7.84 -12.80
C SER A 298 -13.75 -8.57 -13.30
N ILE A 299 -14.65 -8.95 -12.38
CA ILE A 299 -15.95 -9.55 -12.71
C ILE A 299 -16.91 -8.50 -13.27
N GLU A 300 -16.89 -7.29 -12.71
CA GLU A 300 -17.73 -6.17 -13.17
C GLU A 300 -17.24 -5.55 -14.49
N HIS A 301 -15.98 -5.81 -14.86
CA HIS A 301 -15.34 -5.30 -16.07
C HIS A 301 -14.81 -6.42 -16.99
N PRO A 302 -15.70 -7.26 -17.56
CA PRO A 302 -15.31 -8.39 -18.40
C PRO A 302 -14.70 -7.99 -19.75
N GLU A 303 -14.72 -6.71 -20.10
CA GLU A 303 -14.15 -6.15 -21.32
C GLU A 303 -12.61 -6.12 -21.36
N TYR A 304 -11.93 -6.32 -20.22
CA TYR A 304 -10.48 -6.39 -20.12
C TYR A 304 -9.95 -7.82 -20.15
N ASP A 305 -8.81 -8.03 -20.78
CA ASP A 305 -8.11 -9.32 -20.86
C ASP A 305 -7.05 -9.48 -19.77
N SER A 306 -6.57 -8.37 -19.20
CA SER A 306 -5.56 -8.33 -18.14
C SER A 306 -5.74 -7.10 -17.26
N PHE A 307 -5.22 -7.18 -16.05
CA PHE A 307 -5.42 -6.20 -14.99
C PHE A 307 -4.11 -5.97 -14.26
N VAL A 308 -3.71 -4.72 -14.11
CA VAL A 308 -2.57 -4.30 -13.31
C VAL A 308 -3.11 -3.73 -11.99
N ASN A 309 -2.77 -4.35 -10.87
CA ASN A 309 -2.99 -3.76 -9.55
C ASN A 309 -1.76 -2.90 -9.21
N TRP A 310 -1.98 -1.64 -8.85
CA TRP A 310 -0.90 -0.69 -8.56
C TRP A 310 -1.17 0.09 -7.27
N GLU A 311 -0.14 0.23 -6.44
CA GLU A 311 -0.21 1.01 -5.20
C GLU A 311 0.07 2.49 -5.48
N LEU A 312 -0.77 3.38 -4.95
CA LEU A 312 -0.73 4.82 -5.23
C LEU A 312 0.54 5.51 -4.71
N ASP A 313 1.29 4.89 -3.80
CA ASP A 313 2.59 5.35 -3.28
C ASP A 313 3.78 4.63 -3.95
N THR A 314 3.57 3.85 -5.01
CA THR A 314 4.65 3.37 -5.89
C THR A 314 4.98 4.45 -6.92
N ARG A 315 6.27 4.68 -7.16
CA ARG A 315 6.77 5.55 -8.22
C ARG A 315 7.68 4.77 -9.14
N PHE A 316 7.52 5.01 -10.43
CA PHE A 316 8.49 4.63 -11.45
C PHE A 316 9.13 5.90 -11.97
N THR A 317 10.46 5.97 -12.05
CA THR A 317 11.20 7.18 -12.43
C THR A 317 11.19 7.45 -13.93
N HIS A 318 10.91 6.43 -14.76
CA HIS A 318 10.66 6.55 -16.20
C HIS A 318 9.15 6.51 -16.48
N THR A 319 8.73 6.60 -17.74
CA THR A 319 7.32 6.61 -18.14
C THR A 319 6.61 5.24 -18.00
N TYR A 320 5.32 5.26 -17.66
CA TYR A 320 4.52 4.06 -17.40
C TYR A 320 4.19 3.24 -18.64
N ASP A 321 4.15 3.86 -19.82
CA ASP A 321 3.96 3.14 -21.07
C ASP A 321 5.17 2.24 -21.39
N HIS A 322 6.38 2.77 -21.24
CA HIS A 322 7.60 1.97 -21.35
C HIS A 322 7.68 0.87 -20.27
N LEU A 323 7.19 1.13 -19.06
CA LEU A 323 7.09 0.10 -18.02
C LEU A 323 6.20 -1.06 -18.47
N LEU A 324 4.98 -0.78 -18.95
CA LEU A 324 4.04 -1.83 -19.36
C LEU A 324 4.51 -2.56 -20.61
N GLU A 325 5.11 -1.86 -21.58
CA GLU A 325 5.73 -2.46 -22.77
C GLU A 325 6.85 -3.43 -22.37
N SER A 326 7.74 -3.00 -21.49
CA SER A 326 8.85 -3.78 -20.98
C SER A 326 8.38 -5.02 -20.20
N ILE A 327 7.39 -4.88 -19.32
CA ILE A 327 6.77 -6.00 -18.61
C ILE A 327 6.19 -7.00 -19.60
N TRP A 328 5.40 -6.53 -20.57
CA TRP A 328 4.75 -7.39 -21.56
C TRP A 328 5.77 -8.20 -22.36
N ASN A 329 6.80 -7.53 -22.88
CA ASN A 329 7.85 -8.15 -23.69
C ASN A 329 8.69 -9.13 -22.86
N TYR A 330 9.08 -8.76 -21.63
CA TYR A 330 9.82 -9.64 -20.73
C TYR A 330 8.99 -10.88 -20.39
N ALA A 331 7.75 -10.69 -19.96
CA ALA A 331 6.88 -11.77 -19.54
C ALA A 331 6.63 -12.77 -20.67
N HIS A 332 6.53 -12.29 -21.92
CA HIS A 332 6.38 -13.15 -23.09
C HIS A 332 7.62 -14.04 -23.33
N ARG A 333 8.83 -13.49 -23.24
CA ARG A 333 10.09 -14.21 -23.54
C ARG A 333 10.64 -15.07 -22.41
N THR A 334 10.14 -14.90 -21.19
CA THR A 334 10.58 -15.63 -19.99
C THR A 334 9.74 -16.89 -19.79
N SER A 335 10.37 -18.01 -19.39
CA SER A 335 9.65 -19.24 -19.02
C SER A 335 8.88 -19.05 -17.71
N ALA A 336 7.90 -19.92 -17.43
CA ALA A 336 7.20 -19.93 -16.15
C ALA A 336 8.17 -20.17 -14.97
N GLN A 337 7.93 -19.47 -13.85
CA GLN A 337 8.77 -19.48 -12.66
C GLN A 337 7.95 -19.81 -11.41
N ASN A 338 8.55 -20.56 -10.48
CA ASN A 338 7.93 -20.94 -9.21
C ASN A 338 8.50 -20.14 -8.03
N TYR A 339 9.76 -20.38 -7.67
CA TYR A 339 10.49 -19.58 -6.70
C TYR A 339 11.58 -18.80 -7.41
N THR A 340 11.76 -17.53 -7.05
CA THR A 340 12.66 -16.63 -7.76
C THR A 340 13.58 -15.91 -6.79
N GLN A 341 14.57 -15.21 -7.38
CA GLN A 341 15.57 -14.44 -6.69
C GLN A 341 15.64 -13.04 -7.29
N TRP A 342 16.15 -12.08 -6.54
CA TRP A 342 16.52 -10.79 -7.08
C TRP A 342 17.73 -10.96 -8.01
N PRO A 343 17.67 -10.53 -9.27
CA PRO A 343 18.88 -10.42 -10.08
C PRO A 343 19.82 -9.41 -9.43
N VAL A 344 21.10 -9.75 -9.28
CA VAL A 344 22.12 -8.83 -8.76
C VAL A 344 23.18 -8.65 -9.82
N GLN A 345 23.41 -7.39 -10.20
CA GLN A 345 24.33 -7.08 -11.31
C GLN A 345 25.76 -7.47 -10.93
N GLY A 346 26.42 -8.24 -11.80
CA GLY A 346 27.77 -8.76 -11.56
C GLY A 346 27.85 -9.95 -10.61
N ALA A 347 26.73 -10.47 -10.11
CA ALA A 347 26.68 -11.77 -9.44
C ALA A 347 26.31 -12.87 -10.44
N ALA A 348 26.87 -14.07 -10.27
CA ALA A 348 26.41 -15.23 -11.02
C ALA A 348 24.97 -15.55 -10.58
N LEU A 349 24.02 -15.52 -11.52
CA LEU A 349 22.69 -16.04 -11.29
C LEU A 349 22.82 -17.55 -11.03
N SER A 350 22.32 -18.04 -9.91
CA SER A 350 22.08 -19.49 -9.79
C SER A 350 20.90 -19.83 -10.69
N ARG A 351 21.15 -20.08 -11.98
CA ARG A 351 20.16 -20.71 -12.85
C ARG A 351 19.81 -22.03 -12.18
N SER A 352 18.55 -22.26 -11.83
CA SER A 352 18.14 -23.63 -11.48
C SER A 352 18.30 -24.45 -12.76
N ASP A 353 19.08 -25.53 -12.69
CA ASP A 353 19.54 -26.43 -13.77
C ASP A 353 18.42 -27.22 -14.49
N LYS A 354 17.26 -26.63 -14.70
CA LYS A 354 16.30 -27.06 -15.72
C LYS A 354 15.86 -25.81 -16.46
N ASP A 355 16.56 -25.46 -17.54
CA ASP A 355 16.03 -24.60 -18.61
C ASP A 355 14.81 -25.34 -19.19
N THR A 356 13.68 -25.27 -18.50
CA THR A 356 12.41 -25.64 -19.10
C THR A 356 11.97 -24.45 -19.94
N GLU A 357 11.76 -24.66 -21.23
CA GLU A 357 11.15 -23.66 -22.12
C GLU A 357 9.63 -23.55 -21.86
N MET A 358 9.19 -23.92 -20.66
CA MET A 358 7.79 -24.03 -20.24
C MET A 358 7.10 -22.68 -20.37
N CYS A 359 6.11 -22.62 -21.25
CA CYS A 359 5.32 -21.44 -21.54
C CYS A 359 6.10 -20.22 -22.02
N LYS A 360 7.32 -20.41 -22.52
CA LYS A 360 8.06 -19.36 -23.21
C LYS A 360 7.35 -18.99 -24.52
N GLY A 361 7.32 -17.71 -24.86
CA GLY A 361 6.55 -17.20 -26.01
C GLY A 361 5.04 -17.20 -25.80
N LYS A 362 4.56 -17.39 -24.57
CA LYS A 362 3.15 -17.21 -24.18
C LYS A 362 3.02 -16.00 -23.27
N SER A 363 1.89 -15.29 -23.33
CA SER A 363 1.58 -14.22 -22.39
C SER A 363 1.57 -14.75 -20.96
N ALA A 364 2.08 -13.97 -20.00
CA ALA A 364 2.04 -14.36 -18.60
C ALA A 364 0.66 -14.09 -17.99
N ASP A 365 0.31 -14.92 -17.01
CA ASP A 365 -0.91 -14.82 -16.22
C ASP A 365 -0.71 -14.05 -14.93
N VAL A 366 0.52 -14.06 -14.44
CA VAL A 366 0.95 -13.40 -13.23
C VAL A 366 2.32 -12.80 -13.46
N VAL A 367 2.44 -11.48 -13.29
CA VAL A 367 3.73 -10.81 -13.13
C VAL A 367 3.79 -10.26 -11.71
N VAL A 368 4.81 -10.66 -10.97
CA VAL A 368 5.11 -10.13 -9.65
C VAL A 368 6.35 -9.23 -9.70
N PHE A 369 6.44 -8.30 -8.75
CA PHE A 369 7.52 -7.31 -8.65
C PHE A 369 8.45 -7.58 -7.48
N SER A 370 8.26 -8.65 -6.73
CA SER A 370 9.26 -9.15 -5.77
C SER A 370 9.50 -10.62 -6.01
N PRO A 371 10.66 -11.16 -5.57
CA PRO A 371 10.92 -12.57 -5.65
C PRO A 371 9.81 -13.40 -5.00
N VAL A 372 9.46 -14.52 -5.65
CA VAL A 372 8.51 -15.49 -5.13
C VAL A 372 9.25 -16.43 -4.19
N ARG A 373 8.73 -16.57 -2.97
CA ARG A 373 9.42 -17.26 -1.88
C ARG A 373 8.51 -18.29 -1.20
N ASN A 374 9.12 -19.34 -0.66
CA ASN A 374 8.43 -20.36 0.12
C ASN A 374 8.06 -19.81 1.51
N THR A 375 6.81 -19.99 1.92
CA THR A 375 6.29 -19.51 3.21
C THR A 375 6.09 -20.61 4.25
N VAL A 376 6.26 -21.88 3.89
CA VAL A 376 6.04 -23.02 4.79
C VAL A 376 7.25 -23.20 5.72
N ASP A 377 6.98 -23.33 7.01
CA ASP A 377 7.96 -23.46 8.11
C ASP A 377 9.03 -22.36 8.08
N SER A 378 8.67 -21.17 7.60
CA SER A 378 9.61 -20.09 7.36
C SER A 378 9.69 -19.09 8.51
N GLY A 379 8.67 -19.06 9.38
CA GLY A 379 8.50 -18.03 10.39
C GLY A 379 8.09 -16.69 9.79
N TRP A 380 7.46 -16.70 8.60
CA TRP A 380 6.84 -15.51 8.01
C TRP A 380 5.69 -15.03 8.89
N TYR A 381 5.48 -13.72 8.94
CA TYR A 381 4.41 -13.16 9.76
C TYR A 381 3.03 -13.64 9.30
N TRP A 382 2.81 -13.99 8.03
CA TRP A 382 1.50 -14.41 7.53
C TRP A 382 1.41 -15.91 7.19
N GLU A 383 2.39 -16.69 7.64
CA GLU A 383 2.44 -18.13 7.37
C GLU A 383 1.17 -18.87 7.83
N TYR A 384 0.56 -18.43 8.94
CA TYR A 384 -0.64 -19.05 9.51
C TYR A 384 -1.95 -18.55 8.87
N ASP A 385 -1.94 -17.51 8.03
CA ASP A 385 -3.18 -16.99 7.41
C ASP A 385 -3.60 -17.88 6.23
N VAL A 386 -4.22 -19.01 6.58
CA VAL A 386 -4.70 -20.05 5.67
C VAL A 386 -6.14 -20.37 6.07
N GLN A 387 -7.11 -19.88 5.30
CA GLN A 387 -8.53 -19.95 5.64
C GLN A 387 -9.31 -20.86 4.69
N GLY A 388 -10.28 -21.61 5.21
CA GLY A 388 -11.14 -22.48 4.39
C GLY A 388 -10.45 -23.71 3.81
N TYR A 389 -9.25 -24.03 4.29
CA TYR A 389 -8.46 -25.16 3.81
C TYR A 389 -8.20 -26.22 4.91
N PRO A 390 -8.92 -27.36 4.93
CA PRO A 390 -8.84 -28.35 6.01
C PRO A 390 -7.46 -28.96 6.28
N SER A 391 -6.57 -29.03 5.29
CA SER A 391 -5.28 -29.73 5.39
C SER A 391 -4.11 -28.99 4.72
N PHE A 392 -4.23 -27.67 4.55
CA PHE A 392 -3.31 -26.90 3.69
C PHE A 392 -2.17 -26.21 4.44
N GLN A 393 -2.08 -26.38 5.77
CA GLN A 393 -1.01 -25.79 6.57
C GLN A 393 0.39 -26.30 6.17
N ALA A 394 0.52 -27.57 5.79
CA ALA A 394 1.79 -28.21 5.42
C ALA A 394 2.02 -28.36 3.89
N LYS A 395 1.13 -27.83 3.04
CA LYS A 395 1.30 -27.87 1.58
C LYS A 395 2.25 -26.76 1.11
N PRO A 396 2.97 -26.95 -0.03
CA PRO A 396 3.78 -25.89 -0.63
C PRO A 396 2.95 -24.62 -0.87
N ARG A 397 3.48 -23.48 -0.42
CA ARG A 397 2.87 -22.16 -0.58
C ARG A 397 3.93 -21.15 -0.97
N ALA A 398 3.49 -20.11 -1.67
CA ALA A 398 4.34 -19.01 -2.09
C ALA A 398 3.75 -17.66 -1.71
N ALA A 399 4.64 -16.71 -1.49
CA ALA A 399 4.30 -15.29 -1.43
C ALA A 399 5.33 -14.46 -2.19
N SER A 400 4.88 -13.31 -2.67
CA SER A 400 5.72 -12.25 -3.23
C SER A 400 5.35 -10.96 -2.52
N VAL A 401 6.32 -10.32 -1.87
CA VAL A 401 6.06 -9.15 -1.03
C VAL A 401 5.72 -7.92 -1.87
N GLY A 402 4.74 -7.13 -1.43
CA GLY A 402 4.17 -6.04 -2.19
C GLY A 402 3.02 -6.50 -3.08
N THR A 403 2.16 -5.55 -3.46
CA THR A 403 0.90 -5.89 -4.15
C THR A 403 0.80 -5.32 -5.55
N ASN A 404 1.84 -4.66 -6.05
CA ASN A 404 1.93 -4.35 -7.47
C ASN A 404 2.00 -5.67 -8.26
N LEU A 405 1.03 -5.90 -9.15
CA LEU A 405 0.82 -7.17 -9.85
C LEU A 405 0.26 -6.92 -11.24
N TRP A 406 0.63 -7.75 -12.22
CA TRP A 406 -0.13 -7.91 -13.47
C TRP A 406 -0.80 -9.27 -13.46
N LEU A 407 -2.12 -9.32 -13.56
CA LEU A 407 -2.91 -10.55 -13.56
C LEU A 407 -3.73 -10.68 -14.85
N SER A 408 -3.72 -11.85 -15.47
CA SER A 408 -4.65 -12.15 -16.56
C SER A 408 -6.08 -12.30 -16.04
N LYS A 409 -7.06 -12.12 -16.94
CA LYS A 409 -8.47 -12.37 -16.61
C LYS A 409 -8.70 -13.77 -16.04
N ARG A 410 -8.05 -14.80 -16.60
CA ARG A 410 -8.21 -16.18 -16.11
C ARG A 410 -7.66 -16.38 -14.70
N THR A 411 -6.57 -15.70 -14.33
CA THR A 411 -6.05 -15.73 -12.95
C THR A 411 -7.07 -15.15 -11.98
N LEU A 412 -7.67 -14.01 -12.31
CA LEU A 412 -8.63 -13.36 -11.43
C LEU A 412 -9.94 -14.15 -11.32
N GLN A 413 -10.40 -14.79 -12.39
CA GLN A 413 -11.54 -15.71 -12.35
C GLN A 413 -11.26 -16.95 -11.50
N ALA A 414 -10.05 -17.52 -11.62
CA ALA A 414 -9.64 -18.63 -10.76
C ALA A 414 -9.57 -18.20 -9.28
N LEU A 415 -9.04 -17.00 -9.01
CA LEU A 415 -8.96 -16.45 -7.66
C LEU A 415 -10.35 -16.15 -7.08
N GLU A 416 -11.26 -15.59 -7.88
CA GLU A 416 -12.67 -15.33 -7.51
C GLU A 416 -13.38 -16.62 -7.13
N ASN A 417 -13.23 -17.69 -7.93
CA ASN A 417 -13.82 -19.00 -7.62
C ASN A 417 -13.27 -19.56 -6.31
N VAL A 418 -11.95 -19.50 -6.09
CA VAL A 418 -11.32 -19.97 -4.85
C VAL A 418 -11.81 -19.17 -3.64
N THR A 419 -11.86 -17.85 -3.73
CA THR A 419 -12.18 -17.00 -2.57
C THR A 419 -13.66 -16.90 -2.30
N ALA A 420 -14.46 -16.66 -3.33
CA ALA A 420 -15.87 -16.35 -3.19
C ALA A 420 -16.73 -17.61 -3.13
N ASP A 421 -16.42 -18.63 -3.95
CA ASP A 421 -17.28 -19.81 -4.09
C ASP A 421 -16.77 -20.99 -3.25
N GLN A 422 -15.45 -21.16 -3.13
CA GLN A 422 -14.86 -22.20 -2.27
C GLN A 422 -14.51 -21.70 -0.86
N HIS A 423 -14.70 -20.40 -0.59
CA HIS A 423 -14.49 -19.76 0.72
C HIS A 423 -13.08 -19.95 1.28
N ARG A 424 -12.09 -19.92 0.38
CA ARG A 424 -10.68 -20.17 0.68
C ARG A 424 -9.87 -18.92 0.47
N SER A 425 -9.03 -18.55 1.45
CA SER A 425 -8.20 -17.34 1.32
C SER A 425 -6.86 -17.47 2.03
N LEU A 426 -5.94 -16.60 1.63
CA LEU A 426 -4.66 -16.37 2.30
C LEU A 426 -4.44 -14.87 2.44
N PHE A 427 -3.35 -14.47 3.11
CA PHE A 427 -2.88 -13.09 3.08
C PHE A 427 -2.59 -12.64 1.64
N CYS A 428 -2.88 -11.38 1.30
CA CYS A 428 -2.98 -11.00 -0.11
C CYS A 428 -1.70 -11.16 -0.95
N GLU A 429 -0.52 -11.05 -0.35
CA GLU A 429 0.77 -11.33 -1.00
C GLU A 429 0.99 -12.83 -1.32
N ALA A 430 0.27 -13.72 -0.65
CA ALA A 430 0.34 -15.17 -0.84
C ALA A 430 -0.76 -15.71 -1.75
N MET A 431 -1.89 -15.00 -1.88
CA MET A 431 -3.07 -15.47 -2.61
C MET A 431 -2.74 -15.90 -4.05
N VAL A 432 -2.13 -15.02 -4.84
CA VAL A 432 -1.84 -15.31 -6.25
C VAL A 432 -0.65 -16.27 -6.43
N PRO A 433 0.52 -16.08 -5.78
CA PRO A 433 1.63 -17.00 -5.97
C PRO A 433 1.30 -18.43 -5.51
N THR A 434 0.54 -18.58 -4.42
CA THR A 434 0.07 -19.90 -3.96
C THR A 434 -0.93 -20.53 -4.91
N LEU A 435 -1.82 -19.74 -5.53
CA LEU A 435 -2.75 -20.22 -6.56
C LEU A 435 -2.00 -20.84 -7.74
N VAL A 436 -0.94 -20.18 -8.23
CA VAL A 436 -0.11 -20.68 -9.34
C VAL A 436 0.60 -21.99 -8.97
N LEU A 437 1.17 -22.07 -7.75
CA LEU A 437 1.84 -23.28 -7.28
C LEU A 437 0.91 -24.50 -7.08
N GLN A 438 -0.41 -24.30 -7.10
CA GLN A 438 -1.40 -25.34 -6.82
C GLN A 438 -2.39 -25.52 -7.98
N THR A 439 -1.93 -25.27 -9.21
CA THR A 439 -2.73 -25.31 -10.45
C THR A 439 -3.41 -26.65 -10.70
N ASP A 440 -2.86 -27.77 -10.20
CA ASP A 440 -3.49 -29.11 -10.23
C ASP A 440 -4.90 -29.17 -9.60
N SER A 441 -5.26 -28.18 -8.78
CA SER A 441 -6.56 -28.10 -8.10
C SER A 441 -7.55 -27.14 -8.78
N LEU A 442 -7.20 -26.54 -9.92
CA LEU A 442 -8.04 -25.60 -10.64
C LEU A 442 -8.75 -26.27 -11.82
N PRO A 443 -10.05 -26.01 -12.05
CA PRO A 443 -10.74 -26.42 -13.27
C PRO A 443 -10.33 -25.51 -14.43
N LEU A 444 -9.06 -25.54 -14.82
CA LEU A 444 -8.59 -24.89 -16.04
C LEU A 444 -8.97 -25.77 -17.25
N ALA A 445 -9.22 -25.15 -18.40
CA ALA A 445 -9.66 -25.87 -19.58
C ALA A 445 -8.62 -26.92 -19.99
N ALA A 446 -9.00 -28.21 -19.91
CA ALA A 446 -8.16 -29.32 -20.35
C ALA A 446 -7.82 -29.15 -21.83
N GLY A 447 -6.55 -29.27 -22.18
CA GLY A 447 -6.09 -29.06 -23.54
C GLY A 447 -4.67 -29.54 -23.75
N GLU A 448 -4.31 -29.85 -24.99
CA GLU A 448 -3.01 -30.44 -25.35
C GLU A 448 -1.77 -29.55 -25.04
N ASP A 449 -1.97 -28.29 -24.60
CA ASP A 449 -0.92 -27.32 -24.28
C ASP A 449 -0.86 -27.12 -22.76
N GLU A 450 0.21 -27.58 -22.11
CA GLU A 450 0.45 -27.48 -20.65
C GLU A 450 0.29 -26.03 -20.14
N CYS A 451 0.53 -25.03 -20.99
CA CYS A 451 0.35 -23.61 -20.66
C CYS A 451 -1.11 -23.15 -20.61
N ARG A 452 -2.03 -23.94 -21.15
CA ARG A 452 -3.48 -23.77 -20.95
C ARG A 452 -3.93 -24.36 -19.63
N GLU A 453 -3.31 -25.46 -19.21
CA GLU A 453 -3.64 -26.19 -17.98
C GLU A 453 -3.00 -25.58 -16.73
N GLN A 454 -1.90 -24.85 -16.87
CA GLN A 454 -1.23 -24.14 -15.76
C GLN A 454 -1.19 -22.62 -15.98
N LEU A 455 -1.09 -21.86 -14.89
CA LEU A 455 -0.91 -20.41 -14.92
C LEU A 455 0.59 -20.07 -15.05
N LYS A 456 0.95 -19.22 -16.01
CA LYS A 456 2.33 -18.75 -16.16
C LYS A 456 2.59 -17.56 -15.23
N MET A 457 3.47 -17.76 -14.24
CA MET A 457 3.98 -16.69 -13.39
C MET A 457 5.42 -16.32 -13.75
N VAL A 458 5.74 -15.03 -13.71
CA VAL A 458 7.10 -14.50 -13.87
C VAL A 458 7.37 -13.39 -12.84
N HIS A 459 8.61 -13.30 -12.39
CA HIS A 459 9.12 -12.19 -11.59
C HIS A 459 9.79 -11.16 -12.51
N TYR A 460 9.22 -9.95 -12.62
CA TYR A 460 9.77 -8.90 -13.48
C TYR A 460 11.01 -8.26 -12.83
N PRO A 461 12.18 -8.26 -13.51
CA PRO A 461 13.47 -7.90 -12.92
C PRO A 461 13.71 -6.39 -12.94
N HIS A 462 12.78 -5.62 -12.40
CA HIS A 462 12.88 -4.15 -12.40
C HIS A 462 14.07 -3.65 -11.55
N PRO A 463 14.66 -2.49 -11.90
CA PRO A 463 15.80 -1.95 -11.17
C PRO A 463 15.39 -1.33 -9.83
N ILE A 464 16.14 -1.64 -8.77
CA ILE A 464 15.96 -1.07 -7.43
C ILE A 464 17.32 -0.69 -6.81
N ALA A 465 17.31 0.39 -6.03
CA ALA A 465 18.46 0.83 -5.25
C ALA A 465 18.64 0.02 -3.96
N PHE A 466 19.85 0.07 -3.41
CA PHE A 466 20.18 -0.49 -2.09
C PHE A 466 20.97 0.52 -1.26
N ARG A 467 20.60 0.74 0.00
CA ARG A 467 21.14 1.83 0.82
C ARG A 467 22.65 1.76 1.06
N TYR A 468 23.23 0.57 1.06
CA TYR A 468 24.62 0.38 1.44
C TYR A 468 25.48 -0.06 0.26
N GLU A 469 26.75 0.29 0.27
CA GLU A 469 27.68 -0.21 -0.75
C GLU A 469 28.07 -1.66 -0.41
N ALA A 470 27.85 -2.56 -1.36
CA ALA A 470 28.15 -3.98 -1.22
C ALA A 470 28.72 -4.52 -2.53
N SER A 471 29.64 -5.49 -2.45
CA SER A 471 30.04 -6.25 -3.64
C SER A 471 28.84 -7.05 -4.16
N PRO A 472 28.76 -7.35 -5.48
CA PRO A 472 27.68 -8.15 -6.05
C PRO A 472 27.44 -9.48 -5.31
N ALA A 473 28.52 -10.19 -4.96
CA ALA A 473 28.43 -11.44 -4.21
C ALA A 473 27.82 -11.24 -2.82
N LYS A 474 28.20 -10.17 -2.11
CA LYS A 474 27.66 -9.87 -0.78
C LYS A 474 26.20 -9.46 -0.85
N LEU A 475 25.84 -8.62 -1.82
CA LEU A 475 24.46 -8.19 -2.03
C LEU A 475 23.55 -9.36 -2.42
N ASN A 476 24.04 -10.25 -3.30
CA ASN A 476 23.35 -11.49 -3.65
C ASN A 476 23.13 -12.38 -2.41
N GLN A 477 24.15 -12.56 -1.55
CA GLN A 477 24.01 -13.30 -0.30
C GLN A 477 22.93 -12.71 0.63
N LEU A 478 22.87 -11.37 0.71
CA LEU A 478 21.93 -10.66 1.57
C LEU A 478 20.48 -10.78 1.06
N LEU A 479 20.26 -10.61 -0.24
CA LEU A 479 18.93 -10.59 -0.84
C LEU A 479 18.41 -11.97 -1.24
N ASN A 480 19.29 -12.93 -1.53
CA ASN A 480 18.94 -14.24 -2.08
C ASN A 480 19.41 -15.37 -1.17
N PRO A 481 18.71 -15.62 -0.05
CA PRO A 481 19.02 -16.76 0.81
C PRO A 481 18.81 -18.10 0.08
N THR A 482 19.67 -19.08 0.41
CA THR A 482 19.75 -20.40 -0.23
C THR A 482 18.46 -21.22 -0.20
N SER A 483 17.65 -21.11 0.86
CA SER A 483 16.41 -21.90 1.02
C SER A 483 15.20 -21.31 0.31
N ALA A 484 15.32 -20.17 -0.37
CA ALA A 484 14.20 -19.40 -0.92
C ALA A 484 13.05 -19.12 0.07
N THR A 485 13.28 -19.26 1.39
CA THR A 485 12.25 -19.08 2.41
C THR A 485 12.04 -17.61 2.72
N LEU A 486 10.77 -17.20 2.80
CA LEU A 486 10.34 -15.89 3.26
C LEU A 486 10.27 -15.90 4.79
N ALA A 487 11.31 -15.46 5.47
CA ALA A 487 11.32 -15.40 6.93
C ALA A 487 11.29 -13.95 7.39
N LYS A 488 10.56 -13.62 8.46
CA LYS A 488 10.42 -12.24 8.95
C LYS A 488 11.76 -11.52 9.14
N HIS A 489 12.75 -12.19 9.73
CA HIS A 489 14.08 -11.61 9.95
C HIS A 489 14.86 -11.34 8.66
N ARG A 490 14.53 -12.04 7.56
CA ARG A 490 15.14 -11.83 6.24
C ARG A 490 14.48 -10.69 5.47
N GLU A 491 13.34 -10.18 5.92
CA GLU A 491 12.73 -9.00 5.31
C GLU A 491 13.37 -7.68 5.78
N GLU A 492 14.15 -7.70 6.88
CA GLU A 492 14.85 -6.52 7.39
C GLU A 492 15.81 -5.91 6.36
N VAL A 493 16.45 -6.72 5.52
CA VAL A 493 17.31 -6.22 4.44
C VAL A 493 16.52 -5.55 3.32
N LEU A 494 15.26 -5.98 3.08
CA LEU A 494 14.42 -5.42 2.03
C LEU A 494 14.01 -3.97 2.37
N LYS A 495 13.93 -3.62 3.66
CA LYS A 495 13.75 -2.22 4.10
C LYS A 495 14.88 -1.28 3.65
N ASP A 496 16.04 -1.82 3.30
CA ASP A 496 17.16 -1.04 2.79
C ASP A 496 17.24 -1.03 1.26
N THR A 497 16.24 -1.61 0.59
CA THR A 497 16.04 -1.50 -0.86
C THR A 497 15.04 -0.39 -1.19
N SER A 498 15.05 0.14 -2.41
CA SER A 498 14.03 1.12 -2.83
C SER A 498 12.65 0.53 -3.07
N TYR A 499 12.44 -0.78 -2.95
CA TYR A 499 11.15 -1.42 -3.22
C TYR A 499 10.76 -2.38 -2.10
N TYR A 500 10.10 -1.85 -1.07
CA TYR A 500 9.55 -2.62 0.05
C TYR A 500 8.60 -1.72 0.85
N TYR A 501 7.51 -2.25 1.43
CA TYR A 501 6.46 -1.43 2.09
C TYR A 501 6.94 -0.51 3.23
N SER A 502 8.13 -0.77 3.78
CA SER A 502 8.81 0.08 4.76
C SER A 502 10.26 0.40 4.36
N SER A 503 10.48 0.55 3.05
CA SER A 503 11.73 1.03 2.47
C SER A 503 12.15 2.34 3.14
N THR A 504 13.42 2.41 3.48
CA THR A 504 14.02 3.57 4.12
C THR A 504 14.56 4.55 3.07
N ILE A 505 14.88 4.09 1.86
CA ILE A 505 15.64 4.89 0.87
C ILE A 505 14.78 5.40 -0.30
N ALA A 506 13.60 4.82 -0.56
CA ALA A 506 12.76 5.20 -1.70
C ALA A 506 12.35 6.69 -1.68
N GLY A 507 11.88 7.17 -0.53
CA GLY A 507 11.50 8.57 -0.34
C GLY A 507 12.69 9.53 -0.39
N GLU A 508 13.88 9.09 0.06
CA GLU A 508 15.12 9.89 -0.01
C GLU A 508 15.54 10.11 -1.47
N ILE A 509 15.59 9.04 -2.28
CA ILE A 509 15.90 9.10 -3.72
C ILE A 509 14.91 10.01 -4.44
N TYR A 510 13.60 9.76 -4.25
CA TYR A 510 12.56 10.56 -4.90
C TYR A 510 12.63 12.03 -4.50
N GLY A 511 12.81 12.30 -3.21
CA GLY A 511 12.91 13.66 -2.69
C GLY A 511 14.13 14.41 -3.21
N GLN A 512 15.28 13.73 -3.39
CA GLN A 512 16.44 14.33 -4.04
C GLN A 512 16.15 14.62 -5.50
N TRP A 513 15.66 13.64 -6.27
CA TRP A 513 15.32 13.81 -7.69
C TRP A 513 14.35 14.98 -7.92
N LYS A 514 13.40 15.17 -7.01
CA LYS A 514 12.46 16.29 -7.06
C LYS A 514 13.09 17.66 -6.76
N ARG A 515 14.05 17.73 -5.84
CA ARG A 515 14.66 19.01 -5.39
C ARG A 515 15.80 19.46 -6.29
N ASP A 516 16.56 18.51 -6.81
CA ASP A 516 17.73 18.75 -7.64
C ASP A 516 17.31 18.84 -9.11
N ARG A 517 17.41 20.04 -9.68
CA ARG A 517 16.96 20.31 -11.06
C ARG A 517 17.83 19.62 -12.10
N ASP A 518 19.09 19.37 -11.77
CA ASP A 518 20.06 18.75 -12.67
C ASP A 518 20.09 17.22 -12.53
N ALA A 519 19.43 16.68 -11.49
CA ALA A 519 19.33 15.24 -11.30
C ALA A 519 18.47 14.58 -12.39
N CYS A 520 19.11 13.75 -13.19
CA CYS A 520 18.49 12.90 -14.21
C CYS A 520 18.61 11.44 -13.78
N ILE A 521 17.48 10.76 -13.62
CA ILE A 521 17.43 9.38 -13.12
C ILE A 521 16.89 8.44 -14.20
N GLY A 522 17.56 7.29 -14.36
CA GLY A 522 17.11 6.21 -15.24
C GLY A 522 15.95 5.40 -14.65
N PRO A 523 15.49 4.34 -15.34
CA PRO A 523 14.38 3.49 -14.89
C PRO A 523 14.62 2.82 -13.52
N MET A 524 13.80 3.12 -12.52
CA MET A 524 13.88 2.55 -11.17
C MET A 524 12.50 2.54 -10.51
N LEU A 525 12.16 1.47 -9.77
CA LEU A 525 10.99 1.46 -8.90
C LEU A 525 11.33 1.92 -7.48
N LEU A 526 10.48 2.81 -6.97
CA LEU A 526 10.53 3.39 -5.64
C LEU A 526 9.21 3.10 -4.94
N HIS A 527 9.25 2.38 -3.83
CA HIS A 527 8.08 2.08 -3.02
C HIS A 527 8.48 1.89 -1.53
N PRO A 528 7.79 2.56 -0.59
CA PRO A 528 6.79 3.61 -0.81
C PRO A 528 7.44 4.99 -0.96
N VAL A 529 6.84 5.84 -1.79
CA VAL A 529 7.07 7.28 -1.78
C VAL A 529 5.82 7.92 -1.19
N LYS A 530 5.93 8.30 0.08
CA LYS A 530 4.85 8.98 0.81
C LYS A 530 5.06 10.49 0.69
N GLY A 531 3.97 11.24 0.56
CA GLY A 531 4.03 12.68 0.76
C GLY A 531 4.51 12.98 2.19
N ASP A 532 5.07 14.17 2.39
CA ASP A 532 5.40 14.67 3.73
C ASP A 532 4.10 14.62 4.56
N ASP A 533 3.95 13.61 5.44
CA ASP A 533 2.82 13.47 6.38
C ASP A 533 3.02 14.46 7.53
N ARG A 534 3.36 15.72 7.19
CA ARG A 534 3.08 16.84 8.07
C ARG A 534 1.57 16.86 8.16
N ARG A 535 1.04 16.09 9.11
CA ARG A 535 -0.32 16.23 9.61
C ARG A 535 -0.40 17.66 10.12
N GLU A 536 -0.67 18.58 9.21
CA GLU A 536 -1.10 19.92 9.57
C GLU A 536 -2.28 19.70 10.51
N LYS A 537 -2.22 20.39 11.65
CA LYS A 537 -3.28 20.30 12.64
C LYS A 537 -4.60 20.57 11.91
N VAL A 538 -5.53 19.64 12.01
CA VAL A 538 -6.91 19.82 11.57
C VAL A 538 -7.41 21.13 12.16
N GLY A 539 -7.78 22.08 11.31
CA GLY A 539 -8.27 23.37 11.78
C GLY A 539 -8.08 24.51 10.80
N GLY A 540 -8.88 24.51 9.74
CA GLY A 540 -9.25 25.71 9.00
C GLY A 540 -8.57 25.85 7.64
N LEU A 541 -9.31 25.52 6.58
CA LEU A 541 -9.07 25.97 5.20
C LEU A 541 -8.61 27.44 5.11
N CYS A 542 -9.12 28.27 6.03
CA CYS A 542 -8.86 29.70 6.13
C CYS A 542 -7.72 30.12 7.07
N ALA A 543 -7.10 29.19 7.81
CA ALA A 543 -6.03 29.51 8.76
C ALA A 543 -4.78 30.10 8.09
N GLY A 544 -4.53 29.74 6.82
CA GLY A 544 -3.45 30.28 5.98
C GLY A 544 -3.85 31.46 5.10
N SER A 545 -5.07 32.01 5.25
CA SER A 545 -5.58 33.11 4.43
C SER A 545 -5.06 34.48 4.91
N VAL A 546 -4.92 35.43 3.99
CA VAL A 546 -4.61 36.84 4.30
C VAL A 546 -5.70 37.49 5.17
N SER A 547 -6.96 37.05 5.05
CA SER A 547 -8.10 37.50 5.85
C SER A 547 -8.96 36.30 6.24
N GLY A 548 -8.64 35.69 7.39
CA GLY A 548 -9.29 34.46 7.87
C GLY A 548 -10.80 34.56 8.06
N GLU A 549 -11.30 35.69 8.59
CA GLU A 549 -12.74 35.95 8.76
C GLU A 549 -13.47 36.01 7.41
N LYS A 550 -12.98 36.83 6.47
CA LYS A 550 -13.54 36.93 5.12
C LYS A 550 -13.51 35.59 4.37
N CYS A 551 -12.43 34.84 4.52
CA CYS A 551 -12.34 33.49 3.94
C CYS A 551 -13.43 32.56 4.53
N THR A 552 -13.67 32.64 5.84
CA THR A 552 -14.68 31.80 6.51
C THR A 552 -16.09 32.13 6.02
N GLU A 553 -16.41 33.42 5.90
CA GLU A 553 -17.68 33.90 5.33
C GLU A 553 -17.89 33.38 3.90
N ILE A 554 -16.87 33.49 3.03
CA ILE A 554 -16.92 32.98 1.65
C ILE A 554 -17.24 31.48 1.63
N VAL A 555 -16.54 30.68 2.45
CA VAL A 555 -16.74 29.24 2.51
C VAL A 555 -18.15 28.91 3.00
N GLN A 556 -18.64 29.59 4.03
CA GLN A 556 -19.99 29.38 4.56
C GLN A 556 -21.08 29.74 3.55
N ASP A 557 -20.93 30.87 2.86
CA ASP A 557 -21.87 31.31 1.83
C ASP A 557 -21.91 30.35 0.65
N ASP A 558 -20.75 29.87 0.18
CA ASP A 558 -20.66 28.90 -0.91
C ASP A 558 -21.25 27.54 -0.48
N ILE A 559 -20.99 27.07 0.75
CA ILE A 559 -21.62 25.86 1.31
C ILE A 559 -23.15 26.01 1.35
N LYS A 560 -23.64 27.12 1.86
CA LYS A 560 -25.08 27.39 1.94
C LYS A 560 -25.71 27.47 0.56
N ARG A 561 -25.03 28.11 -0.38
CA ARG A 561 -25.47 28.26 -1.77
C ARG A 561 -25.55 26.92 -2.50
N TYR A 562 -24.49 26.11 -2.45
CA TYR A 562 -24.38 24.91 -3.27
C TYR A 562 -24.97 23.66 -2.61
N LEU A 563 -24.84 23.52 -1.29
CA LEU A 563 -25.28 22.33 -0.56
C LEU A 563 -26.56 22.56 0.24
N SER A 564 -27.08 23.80 0.32
CA SER A 564 -28.24 24.15 1.16
C SER A 564 -28.08 23.73 2.63
N ARG A 565 -26.84 23.70 3.12
CA ARG A 565 -26.46 23.35 4.50
C ARG A 565 -25.72 24.52 5.15
N SER A 566 -25.64 24.51 6.47
CA SER A 566 -24.81 25.45 7.22
C SER A 566 -23.74 24.69 7.99
N ILE A 567 -22.54 25.26 8.08
CA ILE A 567 -21.45 24.74 8.90
C ILE A 567 -21.17 25.69 10.07
N ASP A 568 -21.01 25.13 11.26
CA ASP A 568 -20.52 25.86 12.43
C ASP A 568 -19.02 26.10 12.26
N PRO A 569 -18.56 27.36 12.16
CA PRO A 569 -17.16 27.68 11.95
C PRO A 569 -16.30 27.33 13.18
N ALA A 570 -16.90 27.10 14.34
CA ALA A 570 -16.22 26.62 15.54
C ALA A 570 -15.99 25.10 15.54
N ALA A 571 -16.56 24.36 14.58
CA ALA A 571 -16.37 22.91 14.48
C ALA A 571 -14.91 22.57 14.14
N GLN A 572 -14.28 21.74 14.96
CA GLN A 572 -12.88 21.32 14.79
C GLN A 572 -12.71 20.13 13.80
N THR A 573 -13.71 19.86 12.96
CA THR A 573 -13.67 18.77 11.97
C THR A 573 -13.29 19.29 10.59
N SER A 574 -12.59 18.49 9.79
CA SER A 574 -12.32 18.83 8.38
C SER A 574 -13.62 18.96 7.58
N LEU A 575 -13.60 19.70 6.47
CA LEU A 575 -14.75 19.86 5.58
C LEU A 575 -15.15 18.53 4.96
N ALA A 576 -14.18 17.69 4.60
CA ALA A 576 -14.43 16.36 4.10
C ALA A 576 -15.17 15.48 5.12
N GLU A 577 -14.78 15.53 6.41
CA GLU A 577 -15.50 14.80 7.46
C GLU A 577 -16.86 15.39 7.76
N TRP A 578 -17.01 16.71 7.79
CA TRP A 578 -18.29 17.39 8.01
C TRP A 578 -19.30 17.10 6.90
N ASP A 579 -18.85 17.10 5.65
CA ASP A 579 -19.72 16.87 4.51
C ASP A 579 -20.31 15.47 4.60
N VAL A 580 -19.45 14.47 4.85
CA VAL A 580 -19.77 13.05 4.89
C VAL A 580 -20.50 12.61 6.18
N LYS A 581 -20.22 13.23 7.33
CA LYS A 581 -20.97 12.98 8.58
C LYS A 581 -22.30 13.72 8.55
N GLY A 582 -23.39 13.02 8.19
CA GLY A 582 -24.74 13.55 8.35
C GLY A 582 -25.11 13.83 9.81
N GLU A 583 -26.17 14.60 10.04
CA GLU A 583 -26.77 14.76 11.38
C GLU A 583 -27.11 13.39 11.95
N ARG A 584 -26.36 12.95 12.97
CA ARG A 584 -26.70 11.71 13.68
C ARG A 584 -27.95 11.97 14.51
N TYR A 585 -29.10 11.57 14.00
CA TYR A 585 -30.30 11.42 14.82
C TYR A 585 -30.10 10.24 15.76
N ILE A 586 -29.48 10.49 16.92
CA ILE A 586 -29.54 9.55 18.03
C ILE A 586 -31.01 9.56 18.48
N SER A 587 -31.69 8.42 18.33
CA SER A 587 -33.00 8.22 18.93
C SER A 587 -32.98 8.72 20.39
N ARG A 588 -33.85 9.68 20.72
CA ARG A 588 -34.08 10.11 22.11
C ARG A 588 -34.63 9.00 23.00
N ARG A 589 -35.07 7.87 22.42
CA ARG A 589 -35.30 6.65 23.21
C ARG A 589 -33.92 6.09 23.55
N GLY A 590 -33.59 6.17 24.84
CA GLY A 590 -32.36 5.63 25.41
C GLY A 590 -32.17 4.21 24.90
N TRP A 591 -31.15 4.04 24.06
CA TRP A 591 -30.74 2.72 23.64
C TRP A 591 -30.35 1.90 24.86
N ILE A 592 -30.85 0.68 24.85
CA ILE A 592 -30.44 -0.44 25.68
C ILE A 592 -28.91 -0.44 25.75
N MET A 593 -28.38 -0.23 26.96
CA MET A 593 -26.95 -0.36 27.23
C MET A 593 -26.49 -1.77 26.88
N ASN A 594 -25.40 -1.81 26.12
CA ASN A 594 -24.56 -2.98 25.92
C ASN A 594 -24.21 -3.60 27.30
N SER A 595 -24.41 -4.92 27.46
CA SER A 595 -24.43 -5.64 28.74
C SER A 595 -23.07 -5.73 29.47
N SER A 596 -21.98 -5.24 28.87
CA SER A 596 -20.63 -5.32 29.42
C SER A 596 -20.35 -4.26 30.51
N ASN A 597 -20.82 -3.02 30.33
CA ASN A 597 -20.50 -1.94 31.29
C ASN A 597 -21.29 -2.05 32.60
N ARG A 598 -22.51 -2.59 32.56
CA ARG A 598 -23.33 -2.81 33.76
C ARG A 598 -22.76 -3.95 34.62
N SER A 599 -22.20 -4.97 33.98
CA SER A 599 -21.49 -6.06 34.66
C SER A 599 -20.20 -5.58 35.32
N LEU A 600 -19.39 -4.76 34.64
CA LEU A 600 -18.16 -4.21 35.22
C LEU A 600 -18.44 -3.34 36.46
N VAL A 601 -19.44 -2.46 36.39
CA VAL A 601 -19.82 -1.59 37.52
C VAL A 601 -20.39 -2.41 38.69
N GLN A 602 -21.20 -3.45 38.40
CA GLN A 602 -21.69 -4.36 39.44
C GLN A 602 -20.57 -5.18 40.07
N THR A 603 -19.61 -5.68 39.29
CA THR A 603 -18.45 -6.42 39.81
C THR A 603 -17.58 -5.52 40.67
N ILE A 604 -17.32 -4.27 40.26
CA ILE A 604 -16.56 -3.30 41.07
C ILE A 604 -17.31 -2.98 42.38
N ALA A 605 -18.63 -2.77 42.32
CA ALA A 605 -19.44 -2.50 43.52
C ALA A 605 -19.47 -3.69 44.49
N ILE A 606 -19.59 -4.93 43.98
CA ILE A 606 -19.55 -6.16 44.77
C ILE A 606 -18.17 -6.36 45.40
N MET A 607 -17.09 -6.09 44.66
CA MET A 607 -15.72 -6.21 45.18
C MET A 607 -15.42 -5.17 46.26
N ILE A 608 -15.93 -3.94 46.12
CA ILE A 608 -15.81 -2.88 47.15
C ILE A 608 -16.63 -3.26 48.39
N ALA A 609 -17.85 -3.79 48.22
CA ALA A 609 -18.67 -4.26 49.33
C ALA A 609 -18.04 -5.45 50.07
N ALA A 610 -17.49 -6.43 49.33
CA ALA A 610 -16.78 -7.58 49.88
C ALA A 610 -15.50 -7.16 50.64
N TYR A 611 -14.76 -6.18 50.12
CA TYR A 611 -13.59 -5.60 50.80
C TYR A 611 -14.00 -4.87 52.10
N GLY A 612 -15.12 -4.13 52.08
CA GLY A 612 -15.68 -3.48 53.26
C GLY A 612 -16.09 -4.48 54.35
N VAL A 613 -16.76 -5.57 53.97
CA VAL A 613 -17.16 -6.65 54.89
C VAL A 613 -15.93 -7.39 55.46
N CYS A 614 -14.91 -7.65 54.64
CA CYS A 614 -13.65 -8.23 55.13
C CYS A 614 -12.91 -7.31 56.12
N ARG A 615 -12.93 -5.97 55.95
CA ARG A 615 -12.33 -5.05 56.94
C ARG A 615 -13.13 -4.97 58.24
N VAL A 616 -14.45 -5.11 58.20
CA VAL A 616 -15.29 -5.14 59.42
C VAL A 616 -15.12 -6.48 60.16
N LEU A 617 -15.03 -7.61 59.44
CA LEU A 617 -14.83 -8.92 60.03
C LEU A 617 -13.41 -9.14 60.60
N VAL A 618 -12.38 -8.54 59.96
CA VAL A 618 -11.00 -8.58 60.48
C VAL A 618 -10.77 -7.48 61.55
N GLY A 619 -11.48 -6.35 61.46
CA GLY A 619 -11.43 -5.27 62.46
C GLY A 619 -12.18 -5.56 63.75
N CYS A 620 -13.19 -6.45 63.73
CA CYS A 620 -13.95 -6.86 64.92
C CYS A 620 -13.33 -8.03 65.70
N PHE A 621 -12.16 -8.54 65.31
CA PHE A 621 -11.45 -9.61 66.05
C PHE A 621 -10.21 -9.16 66.82
N CYS A 622 -9.93 -7.86 66.91
CA CYS A 622 -8.90 -7.31 67.79
C CYS A 622 -9.49 -6.32 68.78
N GLY A 623 -10.13 -6.83 69.85
CA GLY A 623 -10.48 -5.99 70.98
C GLY A 623 -11.46 -6.59 71.98
N ARG A 624 -11.03 -7.63 72.72
CA ARG A 624 -11.25 -7.83 74.18
C ARG A 624 -11.09 -9.30 74.58
N ARG A 625 -9.95 -9.65 75.19
CA ARG A 625 -9.90 -9.97 76.62
C ARG A 625 -8.46 -10.00 77.12
N LEU A 626 -8.17 -9.01 77.97
CA LEU A 626 -7.12 -9.09 78.98
C LEU A 626 -7.32 -10.33 79.86
N GLU A 627 -6.18 -10.96 80.15
CA GLU A 627 -5.72 -11.48 81.44
C GLU A 627 -6.55 -12.55 82.18
N ARG A 628 -5.92 -13.71 82.36
CA ARG A 628 -5.98 -14.47 83.61
C ARG A 628 -4.55 -14.80 84.07
N ARG A 629 -4.18 -14.24 85.22
CA ARG A 629 -3.41 -14.81 86.37
C ARG A 629 -3.04 -16.32 86.18
N HIS A 630 -1.79 -16.79 86.24
CA HIS A 630 -0.74 -16.72 87.31
C HIS A 630 -1.34 -16.99 88.71
N ASP A 631 -1.03 -18.03 89.49
CA ASP A 631 0.18 -18.82 89.67
C ASP A 631 -0.17 -20.12 90.43
N GLU A 632 0.65 -21.17 90.32
CA GLU A 632 1.06 -22.02 91.44
C GLU A 632 2.26 -22.92 91.04
N TYR A 633 3.27 -22.98 91.91
CA TYR A 633 4.62 -23.54 91.72
C TYR A 633 4.69 -25.08 91.70
N ILE A 634 5.87 -25.64 91.34
CA ILE A 634 6.74 -26.53 92.17
C ILE A 634 7.97 -26.99 91.33
N PRO A 635 9.21 -26.88 91.86
CA PRO A 635 10.08 -28.05 91.89
C PRO A 635 10.55 -28.39 93.31
N LEU A 636 10.55 -29.68 93.63
CA LEU A 636 10.94 -30.33 94.91
C LEU A 636 12.49 -30.49 95.02
N PRO A 637 13.06 -31.09 96.07
CA PRO A 637 13.24 -30.66 97.48
C PRO A 637 14.75 -30.63 97.91
N ALA A 638 15.06 -30.01 99.07
CA ALA A 638 16.22 -30.21 100.00
C ALA A 638 16.44 -28.91 100.80
N ASN A 639 16.48 -28.83 102.14
CA ASN A 639 16.36 -29.79 103.25
C ASN A 639 15.12 -29.50 104.10
#